data_AF-A0A938TCD0-F1
#
_entry.id   AF-A0A938TCD0-F1
#
_cell.length_a   1.000
_cell.length_b   1.000
_cell.length_c   1.000
_cell.angle_alpha   90.00
_cell.angle_beta   90.00
_cell.angle_gamma   90.00
#
_symmetry.space_group_name_H-M   'P 1'
#
loop_
_entity.id
_entity.type
_entity.pdbx_description
1 polymer ?
#
loop_
_entity_poly.entity_id
_entity_poly.type
_entity_poly.pdbx_seq_one_letter_code
_entity_poly.pdbx_strand_id
1 'polypeptide(L)'
;MVLFQLITHITSRKNIKTIDVNMKKLFLLLLLSGLLSFSFSQVKWDYPVKPGSDEWKSFTTHQQMVEACKIPEVILSKMTTSELLEAWENFPLKLDIIAFNSSQQGFEAQKKISEALKLLLVQNDVGEIVLARFKKAKSIEQKILARQEPSISINDYWMLRILISQKEISSTLKKEEDKRFIENEIARTNRLYKSQTSLNIYTPRGTYVPNTVRSDGTNDPWERGAFDVSGTDTYYRNTYPQATLLSSSTRTYNCHSYAWADGYSNRTWINSPSDDLYFQNSPGDGSYDFVSENIATQVSYSGDHSAVTTGTSNVYISKWGAAPLMQHAKDYCPVIYQSASQFHRRSVDVPQDQSSIPSAISAAVQGQTINVSNSQTLQSDITVPGGITLSFVSGASINLNGNSILTTSGNIYVSGGSFSGLSAMRKQSGAIKGIYSSYQTAWSALNNNETLELASGTFNESPSFSSRTNISLTGQGSSSTIINSSITVTNSSNIQISSMRIANGVYSNNSQLVYVSSCDFPGSTLFCDYGSTNTNVSNSTAQIGSASFAVNLYGGTGNVFYNTVKNYDCGVFLSNSASYNIGDHNTFCNNGADIYAQNGAYAYAISNTYSLPVPQSIYGNVFITGVNSVCNLQKASSFQINAANTFDSKLLKDADDKYLTLLRKINDDSKKEKYNKSKYVNDYSNLIEEYKNVIKLEKVKQIFKAALSKLNHLYKAKEDLNSFTDYLIELANSKLGQQYIPYIKRYSIWNAVDNNDYNNSIALADAVIKDAGDDEDLTCEMLYEKGLIYKYYIKNQSKAEEIFGELISNYPKHLLAKYASNESGIEFKEQGSIKTMKSEELVGYCLDNYPNPFNPTTTIRYSLPKAGYVSLKVYDLLGREVADLVNSFKDGGQHSVLFDAGKLASGFYIYTIKVNDFFASKKMLLTK
;
A
#
# COMPACT_ATOMS: atom_id res chain seq x y z
N MET A 1 48.27 -9.35 45.31
CA MET A 1 49.44 -9.07 46.18
C MET A 1 49.40 -7.68 46.82
N VAL A 2 49.06 -6.61 46.08
CA VAL A 2 48.96 -5.23 46.63
C VAL A 2 47.88 -5.08 47.72
N LEU A 3 46.75 -5.81 47.60
CA LEU A 3 45.67 -5.79 48.58
C LEU A 3 46.05 -6.46 49.93
N PHE A 4 46.97 -7.43 49.92
CA PHE A 4 47.40 -8.16 51.11
C PHE A 4 48.36 -7.34 51.98
N GLN A 5 49.15 -6.45 51.36
CA GLN A 5 50.02 -5.48 52.04
C GLN A 5 49.23 -4.32 52.68
N LEU A 6 48.07 -3.96 52.11
CA LEU A 6 47.21 -2.92 52.67
C LEU A 6 46.48 -3.38 53.95
N ILE A 7 46.10 -4.66 54.01
CA ILE A 7 45.34 -5.25 55.12
C ILE A 7 46.23 -5.52 56.36
N THR A 8 47.50 -5.85 56.16
CA THR A 8 48.48 -5.99 57.26
C THR A 8 48.83 -4.64 57.89
N HIS A 9 48.74 -3.55 57.13
CA HIS A 9 49.03 -2.21 57.64
C HIS A 9 47.90 -1.69 58.55
N ILE A 10 46.63 -1.97 58.18
CA ILE A 10 45.44 -1.50 58.91
C ILE A 10 45.21 -2.27 60.22
N THR A 11 45.65 -3.53 60.31
CA THR A 11 45.45 -4.37 61.51
C THR A 11 46.48 -4.16 62.62
N SER A 12 47.53 -3.35 62.39
CA SER A 12 48.62 -3.14 63.36
C SER A 12 48.40 -2.01 64.38
N ARG A 13 47.33 -1.22 64.27
CA ARG A 13 47.04 -0.16 65.26
C ARG A 13 46.01 -0.62 66.28
N LYS A 14 46.50 -0.74 67.53
CA LYS A 14 45.74 -1.06 68.74
C LYS A 14 44.52 -0.15 68.93
N ASN A 15 43.47 -0.76 69.52
CA ASN A 15 42.26 -0.18 70.11
C ASN A 15 41.02 -0.02 69.23
N ILE A 16 40.37 -1.14 68.88
CA ILE A 16 38.90 -1.17 68.77
C ILE A 16 38.40 -2.49 69.37
N LYS A 17 37.93 -2.44 70.62
CA LYS A 17 37.01 -3.45 71.18
C LYS A 17 35.62 -3.18 70.61
N THR A 18 34.83 -4.25 70.48
CA THR A 18 33.47 -4.33 69.89
C THR A 18 33.37 -4.13 68.38
N ILE A 19 33.59 -5.22 67.64
CA ILE A 19 33.08 -5.43 66.29
C ILE A 19 31.88 -6.37 66.38
N ASP A 20 30.72 -5.83 66.00
CA ASP A 20 29.39 -6.43 66.01
C ASP A 20 29.32 -7.72 65.15
N VAL A 21 28.47 -8.67 65.55
CA VAL A 21 28.22 -9.96 64.89
C VAL A 21 27.77 -9.77 63.44
N ASN A 22 27.18 -8.61 63.13
CA ASN A 22 26.81 -8.22 61.77
C ASN A 22 28.00 -7.93 60.85
N MET A 23 29.13 -7.44 61.37
CA MET A 23 30.34 -7.21 60.55
C MET A 23 31.03 -8.52 60.18
N LYS A 24 31.00 -9.56 61.02
CA LYS A 24 31.50 -10.89 60.64
C LYS A 24 30.60 -11.55 59.59
N LYS A 25 29.28 -11.37 59.65
CA LYS A 25 28.36 -11.81 58.58
C LYS A 25 28.57 -11.03 57.28
N LEU A 26 28.81 -9.71 57.36
CA LEU A 26 29.12 -8.89 56.20
C LEU A 26 30.47 -9.26 55.58
N PHE A 27 31.49 -9.59 56.39
CA PHE A 27 32.79 -10.05 55.92
C PHE A 27 32.72 -11.47 55.32
N LEU A 28 31.89 -12.36 55.87
CA LEU A 28 31.64 -13.69 55.32
C LEU A 28 30.84 -13.60 54.01
N LEU A 29 29.87 -12.67 53.89
CA LEU A 29 29.18 -12.35 52.64
C LEU A 29 30.10 -11.70 51.61
N LEU A 30 31.06 -10.87 52.02
CA LEU A 30 32.06 -10.24 51.14
C LEU A 30 33.15 -11.24 50.71
N LEU A 31 33.50 -12.22 51.56
CA LEU A 31 34.37 -13.35 51.19
C LEU A 31 33.66 -14.36 50.28
N LEU A 32 32.37 -14.66 50.52
CA LEU A 32 31.58 -15.50 49.62
C LEU A 32 31.27 -14.82 48.28
N SER A 33 31.01 -13.51 48.26
CA SER A 33 30.82 -12.77 47.00
C SER A 33 32.15 -12.47 46.27
N GLY A 34 33.26 -12.33 47.01
CA GLY A 34 34.60 -12.18 46.45
C GLY A 34 35.22 -13.47 45.91
N LEU A 35 34.82 -14.65 46.42
CA LEU A 35 35.24 -15.96 45.90
C LEU A 35 34.36 -16.48 44.74
N LEU A 36 33.16 -15.91 44.54
CA LEU A 36 32.30 -16.19 43.38
C LEU A 36 32.55 -15.25 42.19
N SER A 37 33.57 -14.40 42.28
CA SER A 37 33.97 -13.46 41.22
C SER A 37 35.30 -13.84 40.55
N PHE A 38 35.69 -15.11 40.58
CA PHE A 38 36.34 -15.65 39.39
C PHE A 38 35.22 -15.93 38.40
N SER A 39 34.90 -14.94 37.58
CA SER A 39 34.44 -15.28 36.24
C SER A 39 35.54 -16.15 35.67
N PHE A 40 35.37 -17.47 35.73
CA PHE A 40 35.90 -18.30 34.66
C PHE A 40 35.32 -17.63 33.42
N SER A 41 36.16 -16.84 32.75
CA SER A 41 35.95 -16.49 31.35
C SER A 41 35.56 -17.81 30.70
N GLN A 42 34.28 -17.95 30.35
CA GLN A 42 33.80 -19.08 29.57
C GLN A 42 34.80 -19.23 28.44
N VAL A 43 35.55 -20.33 28.43
CA VAL A 43 36.59 -20.52 27.43
C VAL A 43 35.85 -20.81 26.14
N LYS A 44 35.62 -19.74 25.38
CA LYS A 44 35.08 -19.81 24.04
C LYS A 44 35.96 -20.79 23.25
N TRP A 45 35.38 -21.90 22.81
CA TRP A 45 36.10 -22.79 21.90
C TRP A 45 36.35 -22.03 20.61
N ASP A 46 37.60 -21.60 20.40
CA ASP A 46 38.02 -20.90 19.20
C ASP A 46 38.67 -21.90 18.26
N TYR A 47 38.05 -22.11 17.10
CA TYR A 47 38.56 -23.03 16.11
C TYR A 47 39.93 -22.53 15.59
N PRO A 48 40.98 -23.35 15.67
CA PRO A 48 42.34 -22.91 15.32
C PRO A 48 42.47 -22.58 13.84
N VAL A 49 41.71 -23.28 12.99
CA VAL A 49 41.62 -23.05 11.56
C VAL A 49 40.19 -22.59 11.25
N LYS A 50 40.06 -21.37 10.75
CA LYS A 50 38.76 -20.69 10.49
C LYS A 50 38.87 -19.70 9.34
N PRO A 51 37.73 -19.23 8.77
CA PRO A 51 37.71 -18.22 7.71
C PRO A 51 38.65 -17.05 7.99
N GLY A 52 39.53 -16.77 7.02
CA GLY A 52 40.55 -15.71 7.11
C GLY A 52 41.96 -16.17 7.51
N SER A 53 42.11 -17.34 8.15
CA SER A 53 43.44 -17.94 8.39
C SER A 53 44.11 -18.40 7.10
N ASP A 54 45.45 -18.44 7.07
CA ASP A 54 46.20 -18.79 5.86
C ASP A 54 45.98 -20.25 5.45
N GLU A 55 45.89 -21.15 6.43
CA GLU A 55 45.54 -22.56 6.21
C GLU A 55 44.13 -22.69 5.61
N TRP A 56 43.13 -21.96 6.12
CA TRP A 56 41.76 -22.00 5.59
C TRP A 56 41.66 -21.56 4.13
N LYS A 57 42.44 -20.55 3.72
CA LYS A 57 42.47 -20.06 2.32
C LYS A 57 43.05 -21.09 1.35
N SER A 58 43.89 -22.01 1.85
CA SER A 58 44.55 -23.03 1.04
C SER A 58 43.65 -24.23 0.70
N PHE A 59 42.54 -24.42 1.42
CA PHE A 59 41.63 -25.53 1.19
C PHE A 59 40.96 -25.43 -0.17
N THR A 60 40.92 -26.55 -0.90
CA THR A 60 40.33 -26.69 -2.23
C THR A 60 39.07 -27.56 -2.22
N THR A 61 38.72 -28.17 -1.08
CA THR A 61 37.47 -28.92 -0.90
C THR A 61 36.75 -28.56 0.40
N HIS A 62 35.41 -28.71 0.42
CA HIS A 62 34.59 -28.55 1.62
C HIS A 62 34.95 -29.56 2.70
N GLN A 63 35.32 -30.79 2.30
CA GLN A 63 35.75 -31.81 3.25
C GLN A 63 36.99 -31.37 4.04
N GLN A 64 37.96 -30.71 3.41
CA GLN A 64 39.12 -30.16 4.13
C GLN A 64 38.70 -29.12 5.17
N MET A 65 37.73 -28.26 4.86
CA MET A 65 37.17 -27.30 5.82
C MET A 65 36.47 -28.00 6.99
N VAL A 66 35.68 -29.04 6.72
CA VAL A 66 35.00 -29.83 7.76
C VAL A 66 36.00 -30.52 8.68
N GLU A 67 37.04 -31.14 8.11
CA GLU A 67 38.11 -31.80 8.87
C GLU A 67 38.86 -30.80 9.76
N ALA A 68 39.14 -29.59 9.26
CA ALA A 68 39.77 -28.52 10.02
C ALA A 68 38.91 -28.00 11.19
N CYS A 69 37.59 -28.25 11.14
CA CYS A 69 36.65 -27.89 12.21
C CYS A 69 36.41 -29.02 13.23
N LYS A 70 37.15 -30.13 13.20
CA LYS A 70 37.01 -31.18 14.21
C LYS A 70 37.51 -30.72 15.58
N ILE A 71 36.80 -31.13 16.63
CA ILE A 71 37.20 -30.85 18.01
C ILE A 71 37.88 -32.10 18.56
N PRO A 72 39.11 -32.02 19.12
CA PRO A 72 39.76 -33.19 19.70
C PRO A 72 38.84 -33.88 20.72
N GLU A 73 38.68 -35.20 20.59
CA GLU A 73 37.72 -36.00 21.39
C GLU A 73 37.93 -35.82 22.90
N VAL A 74 39.19 -35.69 23.33
CA VAL A 74 39.59 -35.45 24.73
C VAL A 74 39.03 -34.14 25.30
N ILE A 75 38.79 -33.15 24.43
CA ILE A 75 38.21 -31.85 24.79
C ILE A 75 36.69 -31.94 24.64
N LEU A 76 36.20 -32.45 23.51
CA LEU A 76 34.78 -32.55 23.19
C LEU A 76 34.00 -33.31 24.27
N SER A 77 34.54 -34.44 24.76
CA SER A 77 33.93 -35.27 25.81
C SER A 77 33.82 -34.60 27.18
N LYS A 78 34.56 -33.51 27.42
CA LYS A 78 34.57 -32.75 28.68
C LYS A 78 33.75 -31.48 28.63
N MET A 79 33.26 -31.08 27.46
CA MET A 79 32.47 -29.87 27.30
C MET A 79 31.12 -30.00 27.99
N THR A 80 30.73 -28.98 28.74
CA THR A 80 29.39 -28.80 29.27
C THR A 80 28.39 -28.50 28.14
N THR A 81 27.09 -28.68 28.39
CA THR A 81 26.03 -28.36 27.43
C THR A 81 26.10 -26.90 26.95
N SER A 82 26.49 -25.96 27.81
CA SER A 82 26.67 -24.56 27.41
C SER A 82 27.89 -24.35 26.51
N GLU A 83 29.00 -25.05 26.77
CA GLU A 83 30.22 -24.99 25.94
C GLU A 83 29.99 -25.67 24.58
N LEU A 84 29.20 -26.75 24.53
CA LEU A 84 28.79 -27.38 23.28
C LEU A 84 27.91 -26.46 22.42
N LEU A 85 26.96 -25.76 23.05
CA LEU A 85 26.14 -24.75 22.36
C LEU A 85 27.00 -23.62 21.81
N GLU A 86 27.94 -23.12 22.60
CA GLU A 86 28.85 -22.05 22.18
C GLU A 86 29.82 -22.52 21.08
N ALA A 87 30.34 -23.74 21.15
CA ALA A 87 31.16 -24.31 20.10
C ALA A 87 30.38 -24.40 18.77
N TRP A 88 29.11 -24.81 18.81
CA TRP A 88 28.25 -24.82 17.62
C TRP A 88 27.94 -23.41 17.09
N GLU A 89 27.63 -22.44 17.96
CA GLU A 89 27.39 -21.05 17.57
C GLU A 89 28.62 -20.39 16.90
N ASN A 90 29.83 -20.88 17.21
CA ASN A 90 31.08 -20.44 16.61
C ASN A 90 31.60 -21.36 15.52
N PHE A 91 30.85 -22.40 15.16
CA PHE A 91 31.24 -23.35 14.13
C PHE A 91 31.50 -22.62 12.81
N PRO A 92 32.69 -22.75 12.21
CA PRO A 92 33.09 -21.94 11.05
C PRO A 92 32.16 -22.09 9.84
N LEU A 93 31.53 -23.25 9.69
CA LEU A 93 30.58 -23.60 8.61
C LEU A 93 29.11 -23.51 9.05
N LYS A 94 28.78 -22.73 10.09
CA LYS A 94 27.42 -22.72 10.67
C LYS A 94 26.32 -22.28 9.72
N LEU A 95 26.58 -21.38 8.77
CA LEU A 95 25.55 -20.92 7.84
C LEU A 95 25.34 -21.88 6.66
N ASP A 96 26.10 -22.97 6.53
CA ASP A 96 25.82 -24.00 5.51
C ASP A 96 24.40 -24.57 5.64
N ILE A 97 23.78 -24.47 6.83
CA ILE A 97 22.40 -24.89 7.08
C ILE A 97 21.39 -24.25 6.09
N ILE A 98 21.68 -23.04 5.58
CA ILE A 98 20.77 -22.32 4.67
C ILE A 98 20.99 -22.69 3.21
N ALA A 99 21.97 -23.56 2.91
CA ALA A 99 22.28 -24.02 1.56
C ALA A 99 21.35 -25.14 1.04
N PHE A 100 20.39 -25.59 1.87
CA PHE A 100 19.52 -26.74 1.62
C PHE A 100 18.05 -26.35 1.39
N ASN A 101 17.20 -27.29 0.95
CA ASN A 101 15.82 -27.00 0.53
C ASN A 101 14.86 -26.70 1.69
N SER A 102 15.27 -27.05 2.91
CA SER A 102 14.54 -26.72 4.13
C SER A 102 15.51 -26.59 5.30
N SER A 103 15.06 -25.87 6.33
CA SER A 103 15.75 -25.80 7.62
C SER A 103 16.04 -27.19 8.20
N GLN A 104 15.13 -28.15 8.01
CA GLN A 104 15.33 -29.52 8.48
C GLN A 104 16.44 -30.24 7.71
N GLN A 105 16.45 -30.16 6.37
CA GLN A 105 17.52 -30.78 5.59
C GLN A 105 18.88 -30.16 5.92
N GLY A 106 18.92 -28.84 6.06
CA GLY A 106 20.12 -28.14 6.50
C GLY A 106 20.56 -28.57 7.89
N PHE A 107 19.64 -28.68 8.84
CA PHE A 107 19.94 -29.13 10.20
C PHE A 107 20.53 -30.54 10.21
N GLU A 108 19.94 -31.48 9.47
CA GLU A 108 20.48 -32.84 9.33
C GLU A 108 21.87 -32.86 8.66
N ALA A 109 22.11 -31.99 7.68
CA ALA A 109 23.42 -31.84 7.06
C ALA A 109 24.46 -31.28 8.05
N GLN A 110 24.08 -30.24 8.80
CA GLN A 110 24.93 -29.65 9.82
C GLN A 110 25.24 -30.64 10.96
N LYS A 111 24.25 -31.43 11.36
CA LYS A 111 24.40 -32.53 12.33
C LYS A 111 25.41 -33.56 11.86
N LYS A 112 25.65 -33.75 10.56
CA LYS A 112 26.70 -34.66 10.06
C LYS A 112 28.11 -34.10 10.23
N ILE A 113 28.29 -32.78 10.06
CA ILE A 113 29.61 -32.12 10.01
C ILE A 113 30.03 -31.47 11.33
N SER A 114 29.12 -31.24 12.28
CA SER A 114 29.43 -30.63 13.58
C SER A 114 29.34 -31.64 14.73
N GLU A 115 30.49 -32.04 15.29
CA GLU A 115 30.56 -32.97 16.43
C GLU A 115 29.98 -32.35 17.71
N ALA A 116 30.19 -31.04 17.91
CA ALA A 116 29.59 -30.29 19.01
C ALA A 116 28.05 -30.33 18.96
N LEU A 117 27.45 -30.15 17.77
CA LEU A 117 26.00 -30.26 17.59
C LEU A 117 25.49 -31.67 17.89
N LYS A 118 26.17 -32.72 17.39
CA LYS A 118 25.80 -34.11 17.67
C LYS A 118 25.74 -34.38 19.17
N LEU A 119 26.76 -33.94 19.91
CA LEU A 119 26.85 -34.17 21.34
C LEU A 119 25.91 -33.27 22.15
N LEU A 120 25.63 -32.05 21.67
CA LEU A 120 24.66 -31.13 22.28
C LEU A 120 23.26 -31.74 22.31
N LEU A 121 22.82 -32.36 21.21
CA LEU A 121 21.46 -32.89 21.04
C LEU A 121 21.13 -34.06 21.96
N VAL A 122 22.13 -34.70 22.58
CA VAL A 122 21.94 -35.83 23.50
C VAL A 122 22.07 -35.42 24.98
N GLN A 123 22.30 -34.13 25.28
CA GLN A 123 22.39 -33.67 26.67
C GLN A 123 21.01 -33.54 27.31
N ASN A 124 20.90 -33.95 28.57
CA ASN A 124 19.61 -33.97 29.29
C ASN A 124 19.06 -32.57 29.65
N ASP A 125 19.91 -31.55 29.69
CA ASP A 125 19.57 -30.16 30.04
C ASP A 125 19.58 -29.21 28.84
N VAL A 126 19.73 -29.75 27.61
CA VAL A 126 19.84 -28.97 26.37
C VAL A 126 18.66 -28.03 26.16
N GLY A 127 17.43 -28.48 26.44
CA GLY A 127 16.22 -27.69 26.24
C GLY A 127 16.22 -26.39 27.03
N GLU A 128 16.58 -26.44 28.33
CA GLU A 128 16.60 -25.26 29.20
C GLU A 128 17.69 -24.27 28.78
N ILE A 129 18.86 -24.77 28.41
CA ILE A 129 20.02 -23.95 28.00
C ILE A 129 19.76 -23.26 26.66
N VAL A 130 19.27 -24.01 25.66
CA VAL A 130 18.93 -23.45 24.34
C VAL A 130 17.77 -22.48 24.45
N LEU A 131 16.74 -22.77 25.28
CA LEU A 131 15.62 -21.86 25.50
C LEU A 131 16.05 -20.54 26.14
N ALA A 132 16.92 -20.58 27.16
CA ALA A 132 17.46 -19.38 27.78
C ALA A 132 18.24 -18.53 26.77
N ARG A 133 19.04 -19.17 25.92
CA ARG A 133 19.79 -18.50 24.86
C ARG A 133 18.88 -17.89 23.80
N PHE A 134 17.85 -18.64 23.37
CA PHE A 134 16.85 -18.20 22.40
C PHE A 134 16.05 -16.98 22.91
N LYS A 135 15.56 -17.01 24.16
CA LYS A 135 14.85 -15.87 24.78
C LYS A 135 15.72 -14.60 24.81
N LYS A 136 17.02 -14.74 25.10
CA LYS A 136 17.99 -13.62 25.06
C LYS A 136 18.17 -13.08 23.64
N ALA A 137 18.37 -13.94 22.64
CA ALA A 137 18.54 -13.54 21.24
C ALA A 137 17.28 -12.83 20.70
N LYS A 138 16.08 -13.35 21.01
CA LYS A 138 14.79 -12.75 20.63
C LYS A 138 14.61 -11.32 21.16
N SER A 139 15.04 -11.06 22.40
CA SER A 139 14.98 -9.71 22.97
C SER A 139 15.90 -8.72 22.27
N ILE A 140 17.04 -9.20 21.75
CA ILE A 140 18.00 -8.39 20.99
C ILE A 140 17.46 -8.10 19.59
N GLU A 141 16.93 -9.11 18.90
CA GLU A 141 16.29 -8.97 17.58
C GLU A 141 15.18 -7.89 17.59
N GLN A 142 14.28 -7.94 18.57
CA GLN A 142 13.20 -6.94 18.73
C GLN A 142 13.74 -5.49 18.81
N LYS A 143 14.92 -5.30 19.41
CA LYS A 143 15.58 -3.98 19.51
C LYS A 143 16.28 -3.57 18.22
N ILE A 144 16.80 -4.52 17.44
CA ILE A 144 17.47 -4.26 16.15
C ILE A 144 16.43 -3.94 15.07
N LEU A 145 15.33 -4.69 15.00
CA LEU A 145 14.21 -4.43 14.08
C LEU A 145 13.58 -3.05 14.31
N ALA A 146 13.58 -2.56 15.56
CA ALA A 146 13.15 -1.21 15.91
C ALA A 146 14.12 -0.10 15.46
N ARG A 147 15.36 -0.43 15.06
CA ARG A 147 16.43 0.52 14.70
C ARG A 147 16.87 0.47 13.23
N GLN A 148 16.30 -0.42 12.42
CA GLN A 148 16.58 -0.56 10.97
C GLN A 148 18.06 -0.75 10.58
N GLU A 149 18.87 -1.44 11.40
CA GLU A 149 20.27 -1.75 11.04
C GLU A 149 20.48 -3.23 10.66
N PRO A 150 21.22 -3.53 9.57
CA PRO A 150 21.62 -4.90 9.24
C PRO A 150 22.78 -5.34 10.13
N SER A 151 22.58 -6.39 10.95
CA SER A 151 23.68 -6.96 11.73
C SER A 151 23.62 -8.49 11.82
N ILE A 152 24.80 -9.11 11.89
CA ILE A 152 25.08 -10.55 12.04
C ILE A 152 24.25 -11.21 13.16
N SER A 153 23.87 -10.45 14.20
CA SER A 153 23.07 -10.91 15.35
C SER A 153 21.71 -11.48 14.96
N ILE A 154 21.18 -11.11 13.80
CA ILE A 154 19.92 -11.61 13.29
C ILE A 154 20.03 -13.08 12.86
N ASN A 155 21.13 -13.47 12.20
CA ASN A 155 21.34 -14.86 11.76
C ASN A 155 21.45 -15.80 12.97
N ASP A 156 22.09 -15.37 14.06
CA ASP A 156 22.21 -16.17 15.28
C ASP A 156 20.86 -16.44 15.96
N TYR A 157 19.95 -15.46 15.97
CA TYR A 157 18.57 -15.68 16.44
C TYR A 157 17.87 -16.79 15.64
N TRP A 158 18.02 -16.77 14.32
CA TRP A 158 17.40 -17.78 13.44
C TRP A 158 17.98 -19.17 13.63
N MET A 159 19.31 -19.26 13.75
CA MET A 159 19.99 -20.52 14.05
C MET A 159 19.44 -21.13 15.35
N LEU A 160 19.32 -20.33 16.41
CA LEU A 160 18.75 -20.76 17.68
C LEU A 160 17.27 -21.15 17.57
N ARG A 161 16.52 -20.50 16.68
CA ARG A 161 15.12 -20.85 16.40
C ARG A 161 15.01 -22.21 15.71
N ILE A 162 15.85 -22.50 14.72
CA ILE A 162 15.89 -23.82 14.06
C ILE A 162 16.23 -24.89 15.10
N LEU A 163 17.23 -24.61 15.95
CA LEU A 163 17.70 -25.51 16.99
C LEU A 163 16.61 -25.81 18.04
N ILE A 164 15.95 -24.80 18.63
CA ILE A 164 14.91 -25.01 19.65
C ILE A 164 13.65 -25.70 19.09
N SER A 165 13.46 -25.68 17.77
CA SER A 165 12.33 -26.33 17.09
C SER A 165 12.53 -27.83 16.86
N GLN A 166 13.74 -28.35 17.13
CA GLN A 166 14.03 -29.77 16.98
C GLN A 166 13.36 -30.59 18.08
N LYS A 167 12.89 -31.79 17.71
CA LYS A 167 12.19 -32.67 18.64
C LYS A 167 13.10 -33.09 19.79
N GLU A 168 14.37 -33.37 19.49
CA GLU A 168 15.40 -33.74 20.46
C GLU A 168 15.61 -32.69 21.55
N ILE A 169 15.40 -31.40 21.24
CA ILE A 169 15.59 -30.30 22.20
C ILE A 169 14.28 -30.02 22.92
N SER A 170 13.19 -29.83 22.18
CA SER A 170 11.87 -29.53 22.76
C SER A 170 11.36 -30.64 23.70
N SER A 171 11.73 -31.91 23.47
CA SER A 171 11.36 -33.02 24.36
C SER A 171 12.04 -32.99 25.73
N THR A 172 13.15 -32.26 25.89
CA THR A 172 13.90 -32.17 27.16
C THR A 172 13.43 -31.04 28.07
N LEU A 173 12.54 -30.17 27.59
CA LEU A 173 11.96 -29.08 28.38
C LEU A 173 11.12 -29.64 29.53
N LYS A 174 11.38 -29.17 30.75
CA LYS A 174 10.72 -29.71 31.95
C LYS A 174 9.38 -29.04 32.23
N LYS A 175 9.24 -27.77 31.87
CA LYS A 175 8.05 -26.97 32.17
C LYS A 175 7.06 -26.93 31.01
N GLU A 176 5.80 -27.24 31.30
CA GLU A 176 4.72 -27.19 30.30
C GLU A 176 4.49 -25.79 29.73
N GLU A 177 4.75 -24.74 30.51
CA GLU A 177 4.71 -23.35 30.01
C GLU A 177 5.75 -23.08 28.93
N ASP A 178 6.95 -23.65 29.07
CA ASP A 178 8.06 -23.49 28.12
C ASP A 178 7.84 -24.34 26.87
N LYS A 179 7.31 -25.56 27.03
CA LYS A 179 6.83 -26.38 25.90
C LYS A 179 5.75 -25.63 25.11
N ARG A 180 4.72 -25.12 25.78
CA ARG A 180 3.65 -24.34 25.14
C ARG A 180 4.16 -23.03 24.52
N PHE A 181 5.16 -22.38 25.13
CA PHE A 181 5.82 -21.21 24.54
C PHE A 181 6.48 -21.59 23.21
N ILE A 182 7.25 -22.67 23.19
CA ILE A 182 7.90 -23.18 21.97
C ILE A 182 6.87 -23.68 20.95
N GLU A 183 5.85 -24.42 21.36
CA GLU A 183 4.75 -24.84 20.48
C GLU A 183 4.03 -23.64 19.85
N ASN A 184 3.83 -22.54 20.58
CA ASN A 184 3.26 -21.31 20.02
C ASN A 184 4.21 -20.61 19.05
N GLU A 185 5.52 -20.62 19.33
CA GLU A 185 6.52 -20.09 18.41
C GLU A 185 6.63 -20.97 17.14
N ILE A 186 6.60 -22.29 17.29
CA ILE A 186 6.52 -23.27 16.19
C ILE A 186 5.18 -23.14 15.45
N ALA A 187 4.05 -22.94 16.12
CA ALA A 187 2.75 -22.77 15.48
C ALA A 187 2.63 -21.43 14.75
N ARG A 188 3.29 -20.36 15.24
CA ARG A 188 3.50 -19.11 14.48
C ARG A 188 4.38 -19.32 13.25
N THR A 189 5.29 -20.30 13.30
CA THR A 189 6.13 -20.74 12.18
C THR A 189 5.34 -21.61 11.19
N ASN A 190 4.45 -22.47 11.70
CA ASN A 190 3.72 -23.50 10.95
C ASN A 190 2.32 -23.07 10.47
N ARG A 191 1.76 -21.93 10.92
CA ARG A 191 0.47 -21.37 10.43
C ARG A 191 0.49 -20.93 8.95
N LEU A 192 1.55 -21.31 8.26
CA LEU A 192 2.07 -20.73 7.04
C LEU A 192 2.55 -21.89 6.17
N TYR A 193 1.62 -22.80 5.90
CA TYR A 193 1.82 -23.90 4.96
C TYR A 193 0.62 -24.08 4.04
N LYS A 194 -0.09 -22.99 3.70
CA LYS A 194 -1.15 -23.00 2.69
C LYS A 194 -1.20 -21.72 1.85
N SER A 195 -0.31 -21.63 0.87
CA SER A 195 -0.66 -21.10 -0.46
C SER A 195 0.34 -21.66 -1.47
N GLN A 196 -0.21 -22.27 -2.50
CA GLN A 196 0.51 -22.68 -3.70
C GLN A 196 0.22 -21.59 -4.74
N THR A 197 1.24 -20.91 -5.26
CA THR A 197 1.13 -20.38 -6.61
C THR A 197 1.61 -21.41 -7.61
N SER A 198 0.73 -21.73 -8.54
CA SER A 198 1.04 -22.46 -9.76
C SER A 198 1.61 -21.47 -10.79
N LEU A 199 2.92 -21.48 -10.99
CA LEU A 199 3.51 -21.06 -12.26
C LEU A 199 3.34 -22.22 -13.23
N ASN A 200 2.70 -21.99 -14.37
CA ASN A 200 2.65 -23.00 -15.42
C ASN A 200 4.00 -23.03 -16.13
N ILE A 201 4.88 -23.94 -15.71
CA ILE A 201 6.21 -24.14 -16.30
C ILE A 201 6.11 -25.26 -17.31
N TYR A 202 6.83 -25.10 -18.42
CA TYR A 202 6.94 -26.10 -19.46
C TYR A 202 8.41 -26.36 -19.75
N THR A 203 8.75 -27.61 -20.07
CA THR A 203 10.06 -28.00 -20.58
C THR A 203 10.35 -27.34 -21.95
N PRO A 204 11.59 -27.40 -22.48
CA PRO A 204 11.88 -27.03 -23.87
C PRO A 204 10.93 -27.62 -24.92
N ARG A 205 10.37 -28.82 -24.68
CA ARG A 205 9.39 -29.49 -25.57
C ARG A 205 7.93 -29.33 -25.15
N GLY A 206 7.62 -28.41 -24.23
CA GLY A 206 6.24 -28.03 -23.94
C GLY A 206 5.50 -28.95 -22.96
N THR A 207 6.18 -29.86 -22.29
CA THR A 207 5.57 -30.69 -21.24
C THR A 207 5.39 -29.86 -19.98
N TYR A 208 4.16 -29.81 -19.48
CA TYR A 208 3.86 -29.15 -18.23
C TYR A 208 4.66 -29.80 -17.11
N VAL A 209 5.52 -29.02 -16.47
CA VAL A 209 6.25 -29.42 -15.28
C VAL A 209 5.36 -29.09 -14.10
N PRO A 210 4.85 -30.09 -13.35
CA PRO A 210 4.06 -29.86 -12.15
C PRO A 210 4.84 -28.96 -11.21
N ASN A 211 4.34 -27.74 -11.07
CA ASN A 211 5.07 -26.71 -10.39
C ASN A 211 5.15 -27.00 -8.88
N THR A 212 6.36 -27.03 -8.36
CA THR A 212 6.63 -26.67 -6.96
C THR A 212 7.52 -25.43 -6.91
N VAL A 213 7.10 -24.33 -7.56
CA VAL A 213 7.57 -23.03 -7.10
C VAL A 213 6.95 -22.85 -5.73
N ARG A 214 7.80 -22.92 -4.71
CA ARG A 214 7.50 -22.29 -3.43
C ARG A 214 7.60 -20.78 -3.68
N SER A 215 6.54 -20.19 -4.20
CA SER A 215 6.36 -18.75 -4.13
C SER A 215 5.06 -18.47 -3.40
N ASP A 216 5.17 -17.39 -2.62
CA ASP A 216 4.12 -16.52 -2.16
C ASP A 216 3.03 -17.06 -1.23
N GLY A 217 3.00 -16.43 -0.05
CA GLY A 217 1.81 -16.33 0.79
C GLY A 217 1.87 -17.13 2.08
N THR A 218 3.01 -17.73 2.42
CA THR A 218 3.18 -18.37 3.70
C THR A 218 4.50 -18.02 4.35
N ASN A 219 4.48 -17.26 5.46
CA ASN A 219 5.66 -17.02 6.29
C ASN A 219 6.25 -18.31 6.93
N ASP A 220 6.86 -19.16 6.09
CA ASP A 220 8.04 -19.90 6.52
C ASP A 220 9.03 -18.84 7.05
N PRO A 221 9.67 -19.06 8.20
CA PRO A 221 10.55 -18.11 8.89
C PRO A 221 11.58 -17.37 8.01
N TRP A 222 11.88 -17.87 6.81
CA TRP A 222 12.72 -17.21 5.82
C TRP A 222 12.15 -15.89 5.24
N GLU A 223 10.84 -15.66 5.29
CA GLU A 223 10.21 -14.56 4.52
C GLU A 223 9.90 -13.27 5.30
N ARG A 224 9.89 -13.27 6.64
CA ARG A 224 9.70 -12.02 7.40
C ARG A 224 10.99 -11.26 7.62
N GLY A 225 11.51 -10.62 6.57
CA GLY A 225 12.34 -9.42 6.70
C GLY A 225 13.70 -9.55 7.41
N ALA A 226 14.05 -10.68 8.02
CA ALA A 226 15.14 -10.74 8.98
C ALA A 226 16.22 -11.77 8.63
N PHE A 227 16.63 -12.00 7.39
CA PHE A 227 17.99 -12.51 7.15
C PHE A 227 18.79 -11.37 6.52
N ASP A 228 19.98 -11.14 7.05
CA ASP A 228 20.88 -10.13 6.52
C ASP A 228 21.52 -10.67 5.24
N VAL A 229 20.95 -10.31 4.08
CA VAL A 229 21.47 -10.72 2.76
C VAL A 229 22.92 -10.27 2.60
N SER A 230 23.25 -9.04 3.03
CA SER A 230 24.60 -8.49 2.90
C SER A 230 25.58 -9.20 3.84
N GLY A 231 25.17 -9.46 5.08
CA GLY A 231 25.95 -10.23 6.06
C GLY A 231 26.17 -11.69 5.62
N THR A 232 25.17 -12.28 4.97
CA THR A 232 25.24 -13.64 4.43
C THR A 232 26.19 -13.72 3.24
N ASP A 233 26.07 -12.80 2.26
CA ASP A 233 27.01 -12.68 1.14
C ASP A 233 28.45 -12.47 1.63
N THR A 234 28.61 -11.67 2.69
CA THR A 234 29.92 -11.41 3.31
C THR A 234 30.47 -12.66 4.01
N TYR A 235 29.64 -13.39 4.75
CA TYR A 235 30.03 -14.65 5.35
C TYR A 235 30.52 -15.64 4.29
N TYR A 236 29.74 -15.85 3.22
CA TYR A 236 30.09 -16.83 2.19
C TYR A 236 31.36 -16.45 1.41
N ARG A 237 31.59 -15.15 1.13
CA ARG A 237 32.87 -14.69 0.55
C ARG A 237 34.07 -14.97 1.45
N ASN A 238 33.92 -14.83 2.76
CA ASN A 238 35.00 -15.07 3.72
C ASN A 238 35.24 -16.56 3.97
N THR A 239 34.16 -17.34 4.04
CA THR A 239 34.20 -18.78 4.33
C THR A 239 34.65 -19.57 3.11
N TYR A 240 34.26 -19.17 1.90
CA TYR A 240 34.60 -19.84 0.64
C TYR A 240 35.42 -18.93 -0.28
N PRO A 241 36.66 -18.56 0.08
CA PRO A 241 37.45 -17.57 -0.66
C PRO A 241 37.86 -18.00 -2.07
N GLN A 242 37.90 -19.30 -2.37
CA GLN A 242 38.16 -19.82 -3.73
C GLN A 242 36.90 -19.89 -4.60
N ALA A 243 35.72 -19.59 -4.06
CA ALA A 243 34.48 -19.47 -4.83
C ALA A 243 34.21 -18.00 -5.17
N THR A 244 33.71 -17.75 -6.38
CA THR A 244 33.35 -16.41 -6.84
C THR A 244 31.86 -16.19 -6.66
N LEU A 245 31.48 -15.14 -5.91
CA LEU A 245 30.09 -14.74 -5.77
C LEU A 245 29.61 -14.09 -7.07
N LEU A 246 28.56 -14.66 -7.67
CA LEU A 246 27.98 -14.18 -8.93
C LEU A 246 26.65 -13.44 -8.73
N SER A 247 25.88 -13.78 -7.70
CA SER A 247 24.63 -13.10 -7.35
C SER A 247 24.33 -13.26 -5.87
N SER A 248 23.69 -12.27 -5.27
CA SER A 248 23.39 -12.22 -3.84
C SER A 248 22.47 -13.34 -3.37
N SER A 249 22.55 -13.62 -2.07
CA SER A 249 21.64 -14.49 -1.33
C SER A 249 20.18 -14.09 -1.56
N THR A 250 19.31 -15.08 -1.59
CA THR A 250 17.87 -14.89 -1.79
C THR A 250 17.13 -15.40 -0.57
N ARG A 251 16.03 -14.73 -0.20
CA ARG A 251 15.20 -15.16 0.93
C ARG A 251 14.42 -16.46 0.64
N THR A 252 14.39 -16.88 -0.62
CA THR A 252 13.76 -18.12 -1.07
C THR A 252 14.80 -19.09 -1.62
N TYR A 253 14.62 -20.38 -1.33
CA TYR A 253 15.37 -21.44 -2.00
C TYR A 253 15.06 -21.40 -3.50
N ASN A 254 16.08 -21.49 -4.35
CA ASN A 254 15.89 -21.43 -5.79
C ASN A 254 17.00 -22.18 -6.56
N CYS A 255 17.62 -23.20 -5.97
CA CYS A 255 18.85 -23.78 -6.53
C CYS A 255 18.61 -24.49 -7.86
N HIS A 256 17.54 -25.27 -7.92
CA HIS A 256 17.15 -25.98 -9.14
C HIS A 256 16.79 -25.03 -10.27
N SER A 257 16.20 -23.88 -9.90
CA SER A 257 15.80 -22.87 -10.86
C SER A 257 16.96 -22.28 -11.64
N TYR A 258 18.18 -22.37 -11.11
CA TYR A 258 19.36 -21.84 -11.75
C TYR A 258 19.92 -22.77 -12.83
N ALA A 259 20.02 -24.08 -12.55
CA ALA A 259 20.71 -25.00 -13.46
C ALA A 259 19.91 -25.31 -14.73
N TRP A 260 18.59 -25.19 -14.68
CA TRP A 260 17.69 -25.68 -15.74
C TRP A 260 16.94 -24.58 -16.51
N ALA A 261 17.20 -23.30 -16.20
CA ALA A 261 16.55 -22.18 -16.86
C ALA A 261 16.97 -22.03 -18.32
N ASP A 262 16.00 -21.65 -19.16
CA ASP A 262 16.21 -21.32 -20.57
C ASP A 262 16.71 -19.88 -20.71
N GLY A 263 18.02 -19.67 -20.58
CA GLY A 263 18.69 -18.41 -20.88
C GLY A 263 18.39 -17.26 -19.90
N TYR A 264 19.30 -17.05 -18.95
CA TYR A 264 19.63 -15.79 -18.26
C TYR A 264 18.56 -14.85 -17.64
N SER A 265 17.23 -14.99 -17.83
CA SER A 265 16.27 -14.00 -17.30
C SER A 265 15.11 -14.53 -16.44
N ASN A 266 14.76 -15.82 -16.45
CA ASN A 266 13.66 -16.34 -15.62
C ASN A 266 14.08 -17.55 -14.75
N ARG A 267 13.75 -17.48 -13.45
CA ARG A 267 14.04 -18.49 -12.42
C ARG A 267 12.88 -19.49 -12.34
N THR A 268 12.99 -20.67 -12.95
CA THR A 268 11.92 -21.70 -12.94
C THR A 268 12.42 -23.06 -12.48
N TRP A 269 11.71 -23.67 -11.52
CA TRP A 269 12.09 -24.93 -10.87
C TRP A 269 11.82 -26.15 -11.77
N ILE A 270 12.73 -27.12 -11.77
CA ILE A 270 12.52 -28.48 -12.28
C ILE A 270 12.84 -29.43 -11.13
N ASN A 271 11.97 -30.41 -10.86
CA ASN A 271 12.13 -31.31 -9.71
C ASN A 271 13.22 -32.38 -9.94
N SER A 272 13.48 -33.19 -8.91
CA SER A 272 14.42 -34.30 -8.87
C SER A 272 14.26 -35.31 -10.03
N PRO A 273 15.35 -35.99 -10.46
CA PRO A 273 15.35 -37.03 -11.51
C PRO A 273 14.41 -38.23 -11.31
N SER A 274 13.66 -38.34 -10.21
CA SER A 274 12.59 -39.34 -10.07
C SER A 274 11.29 -38.96 -10.79
N ASP A 275 11.13 -37.70 -11.20
CA ASP A 275 10.00 -37.27 -12.00
C ASP A 275 10.36 -37.46 -13.48
N ASP A 276 10.16 -38.68 -14.00
CA ASP A 276 10.47 -39.14 -15.37
C ASP A 276 9.78 -38.34 -16.50
N LEU A 277 9.16 -37.19 -16.24
CA LEU A 277 8.30 -36.46 -17.18
C LEU A 277 9.04 -35.65 -18.25
N TYR A 278 10.37 -35.49 -18.15
CA TYR A 278 11.13 -34.58 -19.05
C TYR A 278 12.55 -35.05 -19.43
N PHE A 279 12.95 -36.24 -19.02
CA PHE A 279 14.21 -36.88 -19.42
C PHE A 279 13.98 -37.89 -20.55
N GLN A 280 15.03 -38.41 -21.18
CA GLN A 280 14.87 -39.42 -22.25
C GLN A 280 14.17 -40.70 -21.73
N ASN A 281 13.26 -41.23 -22.56
CA ASN A 281 12.35 -42.38 -22.39
C ASN A 281 10.99 -42.07 -21.74
N SER A 282 9.94 -42.69 -22.30
CA SER A 282 8.56 -42.58 -21.84
C SER A 282 8.45 -42.95 -20.35
N PRO A 283 7.86 -42.10 -19.49
CA PRO A 283 6.91 -41.02 -19.81
C PRO A 283 7.51 -39.63 -20.13
N GLY A 284 8.83 -39.51 -20.32
CA GLY A 284 9.49 -38.23 -20.52
C GLY A 284 9.45 -37.69 -21.96
N ASP A 285 9.49 -36.36 -22.09
CA ASP A 285 9.43 -35.68 -23.39
C ASP A 285 10.76 -35.54 -24.12
N GLY A 286 11.87 -35.99 -23.49
CA GLY A 286 13.20 -35.97 -24.07
C GLY A 286 13.82 -34.58 -24.21
N SER A 287 13.39 -33.59 -23.44
CA SER A 287 13.97 -32.23 -23.46
C SER A 287 15.47 -32.19 -23.07
N TYR A 288 15.97 -33.23 -22.41
CA TYR A 288 17.36 -33.33 -21.95
C TYR A 288 17.97 -34.70 -22.29
N ASP A 289 19.21 -34.67 -22.78
CA ASP A 289 20.01 -35.87 -23.09
C ASP A 289 20.98 -36.17 -21.94
N PHE A 290 21.09 -37.44 -21.55
CA PHE A 290 22.18 -37.90 -20.68
C PHE A 290 23.50 -37.92 -21.46
N VAL A 291 24.53 -37.29 -20.91
CA VAL A 291 25.83 -37.16 -21.55
C VAL A 291 26.98 -37.36 -20.56
N SER A 292 28.22 -37.44 -21.06
CA SER A 292 29.41 -37.44 -20.21
C SER A 292 29.75 -36.03 -19.72
N GLU A 293 30.43 -35.93 -18.56
CA GLU A 293 30.77 -34.68 -17.87
C GLU A 293 31.46 -33.63 -18.77
N ASN A 294 32.31 -34.07 -19.68
CA ASN A 294 33.09 -33.23 -20.59
C ASN A 294 32.26 -32.48 -21.64
N ILE A 295 31.02 -32.92 -21.92
CA ILE A 295 30.12 -32.26 -22.88
C ILE A 295 28.80 -31.82 -22.24
N ALA A 296 28.68 -32.01 -20.93
CA ALA A 296 27.51 -31.61 -20.16
C ALA A 296 27.46 -30.09 -20.03
N THR A 297 26.26 -29.52 -20.11
CA THR A 297 25.99 -28.12 -19.78
C THR A 297 25.32 -28.00 -18.41
N GLN A 298 24.75 -29.09 -17.90
CA GLN A 298 24.09 -29.18 -16.61
C GLN A 298 24.52 -30.46 -15.87
N VAL A 299 24.48 -30.40 -14.54
CA VAL A 299 24.68 -31.57 -13.69
C VAL A 299 23.64 -31.56 -12.57
N SER A 300 23.05 -32.73 -12.33
CA SER A 300 22.21 -33.03 -11.19
C SER A 300 22.98 -33.90 -10.21
N TYR A 301 22.94 -33.57 -8.93
CA TYR A 301 23.63 -34.32 -7.87
C TYR A 301 22.66 -35.25 -7.15
N SER A 302 23.17 -36.25 -6.43
CA SER A 302 22.32 -37.15 -5.64
C SER A 302 21.46 -36.35 -4.65
N GLY A 303 20.14 -36.38 -4.85
CA GLY A 303 19.18 -35.55 -4.13
C GLY A 303 18.72 -34.35 -4.96
N ASP A 304 18.39 -33.26 -4.27
CA ASP A 304 17.80 -32.09 -4.88
C ASP A 304 18.85 -30.96 -4.97
N HIS A 305 19.95 -31.14 -5.71
CA HIS A 305 20.85 -30.02 -6.03
C HIS A 305 21.36 -30.11 -7.48
N SER A 306 21.60 -28.97 -8.12
CA SER A 306 22.06 -28.93 -9.51
C SER A 306 22.97 -27.73 -9.78
N ALA A 307 23.77 -27.82 -10.84
CA ALA A 307 24.69 -26.77 -11.28
C ALA A 307 24.83 -26.70 -12.80
N VAL A 308 25.35 -25.56 -13.28
CA VAL A 308 25.78 -25.32 -14.65
C VAL A 308 27.29 -25.54 -14.76
N THR A 309 27.75 -26.22 -15.80
CA THR A 309 29.19 -26.37 -16.08
C THR A 309 29.68 -25.13 -16.84
N THR A 310 30.92 -24.67 -16.60
CA THR A 310 31.41 -23.38 -17.16
C THR A 310 32.29 -23.51 -18.40
N GLY A 311 32.26 -24.65 -19.10
CA GLY A 311 33.21 -24.95 -20.19
C GLY A 311 34.67 -25.16 -19.75
N THR A 312 35.03 -24.66 -18.56
CA THR A 312 36.29 -24.95 -17.86
C THR A 312 36.12 -26.22 -17.03
N SER A 313 37.06 -27.16 -17.16
CA SER A 313 37.03 -28.41 -16.41
C SER A 313 37.00 -28.14 -14.90
N ASN A 314 36.16 -28.89 -14.17
CA ASN A 314 36.01 -28.83 -12.72
C ASN A 314 35.44 -27.51 -12.15
N VAL A 315 34.92 -26.60 -12.99
CA VAL A 315 34.34 -25.33 -12.54
C VAL A 315 32.85 -25.28 -12.84
N TYR A 316 32.07 -25.08 -11.78
CA TYR A 316 30.60 -25.11 -11.80
C TYR A 316 30.05 -23.80 -11.28
N ILE A 317 28.84 -23.47 -11.71
CA ILE A 317 28.03 -22.43 -11.08
C ILE A 317 26.81 -23.08 -10.47
N SER A 318 26.65 -22.93 -9.16
CA SER A 318 25.45 -23.40 -8.47
C SER A 318 24.98 -22.37 -7.45
N LYS A 319 23.69 -22.43 -7.17
CA LYS A 319 23.05 -21.59 -6.16
C LYS A 319 22.95 -22.41 -4.89
N TRP A 320 23.39 -21.89 -3.75
CA TRP A 320 23.46 -22.65 -2.50
C TRP A 320 22.26 -22.33 -1.60
N GLY A 321 21.18 -23.09 -1.69
CA GLY A 321 19.90 -22.81 -1.00
C GLY A 321 19.43 -21.36 -1.10
N ALA A 322 19.23 -20.74 0.07
CA ALA A 322 18.99 -19.32 0.26
C ALA A 322 20.29 -18.48 0.20
N ALA A 323 21.47 -19.08 0.36
CA ALA A 323 22.79 -18.45 0.22
C ALA A 323 23.10 -18.02 -1.23
N PRO A 324 24.22 -17.32 -1.52
CA PRO A 324 24.47 -16.71 -2.83
C PRO A 324 24.56 -17.71 -4.01
N LEU A 325 24.50 -17.16 -5.22
CA LEU A 325 24.93 -17.87 -6.43
C LEU A 325 26.46 -17.81 -6.49
N MET A 326 27.10 -18.97 -6.59
CA MET A 326 28.56 -19.08 -6.51
C MET A 326 29.09 -19.86 -7.72
N GLN A 327 30.19 -19.38 -8.27
CA GLN A 327 31.07 -20.17 -9.13
C GLN A 327 32.14 -20.82 -8.27
N HIS A 328 32.29 -22.14 -8.32
CA HIS A 328 33.19 -22.88 -7.45
C HIS A 328 33.74 -24.14 -8.14
N ALA A 329 34.82 -24.69 -7.58
CA ALA A 329 35.30 -26.02 -7.96
C ALA A 329 34.27 -27.09 -7.54
N LYS A 330 34.25 -28.26 -8.19
CA LYS A 330 33.30 -29.35 -7.89
C LYS A 330 33.16 -29.55 -6.40
N ASP A 331 34.19 -30.00 -5.68
CA ASP A 331 34.07 -30.35 -4.26
C ASP A 331 34.18 -29.17 -3.28
N TYR A 332 34.11 -27.91 -3.75
CA TYR A 332 34.30 -26.70 -2.95
C TYR A 332 32.99 -25.95 -2.68
N CYS A 333 32.02 -26.67 -2.11
CA CYS A 333 30.68 -26.14 -1.83
C CYS A 333 30.05 -26.82 -0.60
N PRO A 334 29.10 -26.17 0.09
CA PRO A 334 28.43 -26.68 1.30
C PRO A 334 27.57 -27.94 1.10
N VAL A 335 27.22 -28.25 -0.15
CA VAL A 335 26.40 -29.40 -0.54
C VAL A 335 27.33 -30.48 -1.10
N ILE A 336 27.65 -31.49 -0.29
CA ILE A 336 28.64 -32.51 -0.63
C ILE A 336 28.21 -33.31 -1.87
N TYR A 337 29.09 -33.34 -2.86
CA TYR A 337 29.00 -34.08 -4.11
C TYR A 337 29.20 -35.57 -3.84
N GLN A 338 28.21 -36.40 -4.16
CA GLN A 338 28.40 -37.85 -4.15
C GLN A 338 28.60 -38.36 -5.59
N SER A 339 29.23 -39.54 -5.69
CA SER A 339 29.61 -40.24 -6.93
C SER A 339 28.45 -40.63 -7.86
N ALA A 340 27.20 -40.30 -7.52
CA ALA A 340 25.99 -40.60 -8.29
C ALA A 340 25.46 -39.39 -9.10
N SER A 341 26.34 -38.48 -9.51
CA SER A 341 25.95 -37.28 -10.29
C SER A 341 25.54 -37.65 -11.71
N GLN A 342 24.43 -37.09 -12.20
CA GLN A 342 23.93 -37.28 -13.56
C GLN A 342 24.19 -36.03 -14.40
N PHE A 343 24.81 -36.22 -15.55
CA PHE A 343 25.26 -35.15 -16.46
C PHE A 343 24.33 -35.04 -17.65
N HIS A 344 23.97 -33.80 -17.99
CA HIS A 344 22.95 -33.53 -18.98
C HIS A 344 23.36 -32.40 -19.92
N ARG A 345 22.77 -32.44 -21.12
CA ARG A 345 22.69 -31.29 -22.01
C ARG A 345 21.27 -31.16 -22.52
N ARG A 346 20.87 -29.96 -22.90
CA ARG A 346 19.61 -29.77 -23.62
C ARG A 346 19.62 -30.58 -24.92
N SER A 347 18.54 -31.31 -25.20
CA SER A 347 18.40 -32.01 -26.48
C SER A 347 18.37 -30.98 -27.61
N VAL A 348 19.14 -31.22 -28.67
CA VAL A 348 19.22 -30.32 -29.82
C VAL A 348 18.04 -30.58 -30.74
N ASP A 349 16.85 -30.15 -30.34
CA ASP A 349 15.87 -29.74 -31.34
C ASP A 349 16.32 -28.37 -31.82
N VAL A 350 16.60 -28.25 -33.11
CA VAL A 350 16.81 -26.95 -33.76
C VAL A 350 15.42 -26.37 -34.04
N PRO A 351 14.92 -25.33 -33.36
CA PRO A 351 14.02 -24.42 -34.04
C PRO A 351 14.87 -23.70 -35.07
N GLN A 352 14.51 -23.91 -36.33
CA GLN A 352 15.18 -23.28 -37.45
C GLN A 352 15.36 -21.79 -37.20
N ASP A 353 16.53 -21.31 -37.58
CA ASP A 353 16.66 -19.96 -38.09
C ASP A 353 15.59 -19.80 -39.18
N GLN A 354 14.44 -19.20 -38.83
CA GLN A 354 13.33 -19.01 -39.75
C GLN A 354 12.89 -17.55 -39.69
N SER A 355 13.28 -16.84 -40.74
CA SER A 355 12.47 -15.83 -41.42
C SER A 355 11.11 -15.54 -40.79
N SER A 356 10.95 -14.40 -40.11
CA SER A 356 9.68 -13.80 -39.67
C SER A 356 8.73 -14.63 -38.77
N ILE A 357 8.14 -13.98 -37.74
CA ILE A 357 7.14 -14.62 -36.83
C ILE A 357 6.02 -15.38 -37.57
N PRO A 358 5.42 -14.86 -38.66
CA PRO A 358 4.35 -15.57 -39.37
C PRO A 358 4.77 -16.93 -39.95
N SER A 359 5.98 -17.03 -40.51
CA SER A 359 6.47 -18.30 -41.05
C SER A 359 6.73 -19.31 -39.94
N ALA A 360 7.29 -18.87 -38.82
CA ALA A 360 7.49 -19.72 -37.65
C ALA A 360 6.15 -20.25 -37.09
N ILE A 361 5.12 -19.41 -37.03
CA ILE A 361 3.77 -19.85 -36.63
C ILE A 361 3.19 -20.86 -37.63
N SER A 362 3.38 -20.62 -38.93
CA SER A 362 2.86 -21.52 -39.99
C SER A 362 3.55 -22.88 -39.99
N ALA A 363 4.81 -22.95 -39.57
CA ALA A 363 5.59 -24.18 -39.48
C ALA A 363 5.42 -24.91 -38.15
N ALA A 364 4.77 -24.29 -37.16
CA ALA A 364 4.70 -24.82 -35.81
C ALA A 364 3.65 -25.93 -35.66
N VAL A 365 3.97 -26.92 -34.82
CA VAL A 365 3.07 -28.03 -34.47
C VAL A 365 2.40 -27.80 -33.12
N GLN A 366 1.25 -28.44 -32.89
CA GLN A 366 0.51 -28.30 -31.64
C GLN A 366 1.37 -28.64 -30.41
N GLY A 367 1.35 -27.78 -29.40
CA GLY A 367 2.16 -27.86 -28.18
C GLY A 367 3.48 -27.08 -28.27
N GLN A 368 3.87 -26.61 -29.45
CA GLN A 368 5.17 -25.96 -29.65
C GLN A 368 5.23 -24.54 -29.09
N THR A 369 6.40 -24.21 -28.51
CA THR A 369 6.77 -22.84 -28.16
C THR A 369 7.73 -22.26 -29.20
N ILE A 370 7.37 -21.10 -29.74
CA ILE A 370 8.19 -20.32 -30.66
C ILE A 370 8.89 -19.22 -29.84
N ASN A 371 10.20 -19.37 -29.66
CA ASN A 371 11.03 -18.36 -29.02
C ASN A 371 11.47 -17.32 -30.04
N VAL A 372 11.00 -16.09 -29.89
CA VAL A 372 11.42 -14.94 -30.68
C VAL A 372 12.53 -14.23 -29.93
N SER A 373 13.73 -14.23 -30.49
CA SER A 373 14.94 -13.61 -29.91
C SER A 373 15.60 -12.58 -30.84
N ASN A 374 15.20 -12.52 -32.11
CA ASN A 374 15.73 -11.57 -33.09
C ASN A 374 14.83 -10.33 -33.22
N SER A 375 15.42 -9.23 -33.72
CA SER A 375 14.68 -8.00 -34.00
C SER A 375 13.86 -8.15 -35.27
N GLN A 376 12.58 -7.76 -35.24
CA GLN A 376 11.66 -7.88 -36.38
C GLN A 376 10.71 -6.70 -36.48
N THR A 377 10.29 -6.38 -37.71
CA THR A 377 9.22 -5.40 -37.98
C THR A 377 8.01 -6.11 -38.57
N LEU A 378 6.86 -5.97 -37.92
CA LEU A 378 5.62 -6.59 -38.40
C LEU A 378 5.15 -5.94 -39.70
N GLN A 379 4.71 -6.78 -40.64
CA GLN A 379 4.14 -6.35 -41.92
C GLN A 379 2.61 -6.43 -41.94
N SER A 380 2.03 -7.23 -41.04
CA SER A 380 0.59 -7.44 -40.88
C SER A 380 0.28 -7.82 -39.44
N ASP A 381 -1.00 -7.81 -39.07
CA ASP A 381 -1.47 -8.42 -37.83
C ASP A 381 -1.10 -9.90 -37.79
N ILE A 382 -0.79 -10.39 -36.59
CA ILE A 382 -0.45 -11.78 -36.32
C ILE A 382 -1.50 -12.39 -35.41
N THR A 383 -1.99 -13.58 -35.75
CA THR A 383 -2.86 -14.37 -34.88
C THR A 383 -2.16 -15.65 -34.46
N VAL A 384 -1.98 -15.83 -33.14
CA VAL A 384 -1.41 -17.05 -32.56
C VAL A 384 -2.53 -18.10 -32.41
N PRO A 385 -2.44 -19.24 -33.12
CA PRO A 385 -3.47 -20.27 -33.08
C PRO A 385 -3.41 -21.10 -31.80
N GLY A 386 -4.49 -21.83 -31.51
CA GLY A 386 -4.60 -22.73 -30.37
C GLY A 386 -3.50 -23.79 -30.34
N GLY A 387 -2.94 -24.03 -29.15
CA GLY A 387 -1.87 -25.00 -28.95
C GLY A 387 -0.48 -24.48 -29.34
N ILE A 388 -0.35 -23.26 -29.86
CA ILE A 388 0.95 -22.61 -30.08
C ILE A 388 1.22 -21.59 -28.99
N THR A 389 2.45 -21.55 -28.52
CA THR A 389 2.95 -20.54 -27.58
C THR A 389 3.96 -19.64 -28.28
N LEU A 390 3.73 -18.33 -28.28
CA LEU A 390 4.69 -17.35 -28.77
C LEU A 390 5.38 -16.66 -27.58
N SER A 391 6.69 -16.78 -27.48
CA SER A 391 7.49 -16.30 -26.36
C SER A 391 8.53 -15.27 -26.83
N PHE A 392 8.44 -14.04 -26.32
CA PHE A 392 9.38 -12.96 -26.61
C PHE A 392 10.45 -12.90 -25.52
N VAL A 393 11.64 -13.40 -25.84
CA VAL A 393 12.78 -13.51 -24.91
C VAL A 393 13.74 -12.32 -25.01
N SER A 394 14.71 -12.24 -24.10
CA SER A 394 15.73 -11.19 -24.13
C SER A 394 16.48 -11.17 -25.47
N GLY A 395 16.66 -9.97 -26.04
CA GLY A 395 17.26 -9.75 -27.37
C GLY A 395 16.24 -9.50 -28.49
N ALA A 396 14.97 -9.88 -28.30
CA ALA A 396 13.92 -9.56 -29.27
C ALA A 396 13.52 -8.09 -29.19
N SER A 397 13.65 -7.37 -30.31
CA SER A 397 13.10 -6.02 -30.48
C SER A 397 12.07 -6.03 -31.60
N ILE A 398 10.79 -5.98 -31.23
CA ILE A 398 9.67 -6.08 -32.17
C ILE A 398 9.11 -4.69 -32.46
N ASN A 399 9.22 -4.25 -33.70
CA ASN A 399 8.52 -3.08 -34.17
C ASN A 399 7.14 -3.48 -34.68
N LEU A 400 6.09 -3.05 -33.98
CA LEU A 400 4.72 -3.38 -34.35
C LEU A 400 4.29 -2.72 -35.66
N ASN A 401 4.88 -1.57 -36.04
CA ASN A 401 4.60 -0.89 -37.31
C ASN A 401 3.09 -0.73 -37.62
N GLY A 402 2.29 -0.38 -36.61
CA GLY A 402 0.83 -0.22 -36.74
C GLY A 402 0.02 -1.52 -36.74
N ASN A 403 0.66 -2.68 -36.60
CA ASN A 403 0.01 -4.00 -36.51
C ASN A 403 -0.11 -4.47 -35.06
N SER A 404 -0.86 -5.55 -34.84
CA SER A 404 -1.13 -6.17 -33.54
C SER A 404 -0.83 -7.67 -33.53
N ILE A 405 -0.54 -8.22 -32.36
CA ILE A 405 -0.37 -9.65 -32.14
C ILE A 405 -1.53 -10.12 -31.26
N LEU A 406 -2.36 -11.00 -31.79
CA LEU A 406 -3.63 -11.47 -31.22
C LEU A 406 -3.56 -12.97 -30.93
N THR A 407 -4.47 -13.46 -30.11
CA THR A 407 -4.66 -14.91 -29.91
C THR A 407 -6.15 -15.25 -29.88
N THR A 408 -6.52 -16.37 -30.50
CA THR A 408 -7.86 -16.97 -30.45
C THR A 408 -7.94 -18.05 -29.36
N SER A 409 -6.86 -18.79 -29.14
CA SER A 409 -6.71 -19.80 -28.07
C SER A 409 -5.25 -20.23 -27.81
N GLY A 410 -4.27 -19.59 -28.47
CA GLY A 410 -2.85 -19.76 -28.21
C GLY A 410 -2.35 -18.90 -27.04
N ASN A 411 -1.07 -19.06 -26.68
CA ASN A 411 -0.47 -18.35 -25.56
C ASN A 411 0.57 -17.33 -26.05
N ILE A 412 0.63 -16.17 -25.38
CA ILE A 412 1.64 -15.15 -25.62
C ILE A 412 2.36 -14.88 -24.29
N TYR A 413 3.69 -14.96 -24.30
CA TYR A 413 4.54 -14.63 -23.16
C TYR A 413 5.58 -13.57 -23.54
N VAL A 414 5.84 -12.65 -22.63
CA VAL A 414 6.90 -11.65 -22.75
C VAL A 414 7.82 -11.79 -21.53
N SER A 415 8.99 -12.41 -21.72
CA SER A 415 9.96 -12.71 -20.67
C SER A 415 11.21 -11.83 -20.71
N GLY A 416 11.37 -11.02 -21.77
CA GLY A 416 12.47 -10.06 -21.90
C GLY A 416 12.55 -9.27 -23.20
N GLY A 417 11.64 -9.51 -24.17
CA GLY A 417 11.59 -8.75 -25.42
C GLY A 417 11.04 -7.33 -25.25
N SER A 418 11.48 -6.41 -26.11
CA SER A 418 10.99 -5.03 -26.18
C SER A 418 10.10 -4.81 -27.41
N PHE A 419 9.07 -3.98 -27.27
CA PHE A 419 8.17 -3.64 -28.37
C PHE A 419 8.24 -2.14 -28.67
N SER A 420 8.58 -1.77 -29.90
CA SER A 420 8.44 -0.39 -30.38
C SER A 420 7.10 -0.19 -31.06
N GLY A 421 6.43 0.93 -30.75
CA GLY A 421 5.08 1.21 -31.22
C GLY A 421 3.98 0.48 -30.44
N LEU A 422 4.31 -0.13 -29.29
CA LEU A 422 3.32 -0.71 -28.37
C LEU A 422 2.51 0.39 -27.70
N SER A 423 1.18 0.29 -27.79
CA SER A 423 0.25 1.15 -27.07
C SER A 423 -0.37 0.45 -25.86
N ALA A 424 -0.83 -0.80 -26.01
CA ALA A 424 -1.52 -1.51 -24.93
C ALA A 424 -1.42 -3.04 -25.05
N MET A 425 -1.54 -3.71 -23.92
CA MET A 425 -1.68 -5.16 -23.80
C MET A 425 -3.01 -5.51 -23.13
N ARG A 426 -3.76 -6.44 -23.72
CA ARG A 426 -4.98 -7.00 -23.13
C ARG A 426 -4.63 -8.28 -22.41
N LYS A 427 -5.04 -8.42 -21.15
CA LYS A 427 -4.74 -9.57 -20.29
C LYS A 427 -6.01 -10.12 -19.66
N GLN A 428 -6.05 -11.43 -19.45
CA GLN A 428 -7.11 -12.12 -18.71
C GLN A 428 -6.45 -13.08 -17.72
N SER A 429 -6.67 -12.88 -16.42
CA SER A 429 -6.02 -13.66 -15.36
C SER A 429 -4.49 -13.76 -15.52
N GLY A 430 -3.85 -12.64 -15.91
CA GLY A 430 -2.40 -12.55 -16.15
C GLY A 430 -1.93 -12.99 -17.54
N ALA A 431 -2.70 -13.81 -18.26
CA ALA A 431 -2.35 -14.26 -19.60
C ALA A 431 -2.58 -13.16 -20.65
N ILE A 432 -1.60 -12.93 -21.53
CA ILE A 432 -1.70 -11.94 -22.61
C ILE A 432 -2.63 -12.47 -23.70
N LYS A 433 -3.72 -11.74 -23.94
CA LYS A 433 -4.74 -12.00 -24.98
C LYS A 433 -4.55 -11.16 -26.23
N GLY A 434 -3.66 -10.17 -26.18
CA GLY A 434 -3.27 -9.38 -27.34
C GLY A 434 -2.27 -8.27 -26.99
N ILE A 435 -1.42 -7.94 -27.96
CA ILE A 435 -0.43 -6.86 -27.95
C ILE A 435 -0.81 -5.92 -29.09
N TYR A 436 -1.12 -4.66 -28.77
CA TYR A 436 -1.73 -3.73 -29.71
C TYR A 436 -0.85 -2.50 -29.93
N SER A 437 -0.67 -2.12 -31.20
CA SER A 437 -0.01 -0.86 -31.56
C SER A 437 -0.89 0.37 -31.40
N SER A 438 -2.22 0.19 -31.28
CA SER A 438 -3.20 1.26 -31.10
C SER A 438 -4.01 1.07 -29.83
N TYR A 439 -4.11 2.13 -29.02
CA TYR A 439 -4.98 2.17 -27.86
C TYR A 439 -6.44 1.92 -28.25
N GLN A 440 -6.94 2.59 -29.28
CA GLN A 440 -8.34 2.48 -29.71
C GLN A 440 -8.71 1.05 -30.09
N THR A 441 -7.84 0.37 -30.83
CA THR A 441 -8.07 -1.03 -31.23
C THR A 441 -8.10 -1.95 -30.01
N ALA A 442 -7.18 -1.74 -29.06
CA ALA A 442 -7.14 -2.50 -27.82
C ALA A 442 -8.39 -2.27 -26.95
N TRP A 443 -8.83 -1.01 -26.84
CA TRP A 443 -10.03 -0.60 -26.11
C TRP A 443 -11.31 -1.21 -26.71
N SER A 444 -11.45 -1.18 -28.04
CA SER A 444 -12.58 -1.79 -28.73
C SER A 444 -12.64 -3.31 -28.56
N ALA A 445 -11.48 -3.97 -28.41
CA ALA A 445 -11.39 -5.42 -28.20
C ALA A 445 -11.57 -5.84 -26.73
N LEU A 446 -11.67 -4.90 -25.78
CA LEU A 446 -11.71 -5.20 -24.35
C LEU A 446 -13.05 -5.84 -23.95
N ASN A 447 -13.00 -6.95 -23.20
CA ASN A 447 -14.15 -7.67 -22.66
C ASN A 447 -14.24 -7.56 -21.13
N ASN A 448 -15.36 -8.00 -20.56
CA ASN A 448 -15.50 -8.13 -19.10
C ASN A 448 -14.54 -9.19 -18.55
N ASN A 449 -14.08 -9.03 -17.31
CA ASN A 449 -13.06 -9.86 -16.65
C ASN A 449 -11.65 -9.77 -17.26
N GLU A 450 -11.34 -8.66 -17.94
CA GLU A 450 -10.03 -8.42 -18.55
C GLU A 450 -9.35 -7.16 -17.96
N THR A 451 -8.03 -7.11 -18.15
CA THR A 451 -7.18 -5.98 -17.84
C THR A 451 -6.63 -5.39 -19.13
N LEU A 452 -6.72 -4.07 -19.27
CA LEU A 452 -5.99 -3.32 -20.30
C LEU A 452 -4.81 -2.61 -19.64
N GLU A 453 -3.61 -3.04 -19.99
CA GLU A 453 -2.35 -2.46 -19.52
C GLU A 453 -1.77 -1.54 -20.60
N LEU A 454 -1.68 -0.25 -20.29
CA LEU A 454 -1.17 0.77 -21.20
C LEU A 454 0.35 0.88 -21.10
N ALA A 455 1.01 1.04 -22.23
CA ALA A 455 2.44 1.32 -22.29
C ALA A 455 2.74 2.76 -21.81
N SER A 456 4.03 3.07 -21.64
CA SER A 456 4.48 4.44 -21.47
C SER A 456 4.14 5.28 -22.71
N GLY A 457 3.51 6.44 -22.52
CA GLY A 457 3.07 7.30 -23.61
C GLY A 457 1.98 8.28 -23.18
N THR A 458 1.54 9.11 -24.12
CA THR A 458 0.40 10.01 -23.96
C THR A 458 -0.73 9.58 -24.88
N PHE A 459 -1.92 9.38 -24.31
CA PHE A 459 -3.15 8.98 -24.99
C PHE A 459 -4.15 10.13 -24.92
N ASN A 460 -4.74 10.52 -26.05
CA ASN A 460 -5.64 11.68 -26.13
C ASN A 460 -7.12 11.28 -26.14
N GLU A 461 -7.39 9.99 -26.27
CA GLU A 461 -8.71 9.40 -26.27
C GLU A 461 -9.33 9.43 -24.87
N SER A 462 -10.66 9.50 -24.78
CA SER A 462 -11.41 9.51 -23.50
C SER A 462 -11.95 8.11 -23.18
N PRO A 463 -11.33 7.35 -22.26
CA PRO A 463 -11.81 6.03 -21.91
C PRO A 463 -13.20 6.12 -21.27
N SER A 464 -14.15 5.35 -21.76
CA SER A 464 -15.54 5.36 -21.28
C SER A 464 -16.04 3.94 -21.05
N PHE A 465 -16.25 3.59 -19.78
CA PHE A 465 -16.88 2.35 -19.36
C PHE A 465 -18.39 2.57 -19.30
N SER A 466 -19.14 1.82 -20.10
CA SER A 466 -20.60 1.86 -20.11
C SER A 466 -21.13 0.43 -20.03
N SER A 467 -21.86 0.11 -18.96
CA SER A 467 -22.44 -1.23 -18.74
C SER A 467 -21.39 -2.35 -18.77
N ARG A 468 -20.20 -2.07 -18.22
CA ARG A 468 -19.08 -3.02 -18.15
C ARG A 468 -18.92 -3.59 -16.74
N THR A 469 -18.36 -4.79 -16.64
CA THR A 469 -18.10 -5.42 -15.34
C THR A 469 -16.72 -6.07 -15.24
N ASN A 470 -16.10 -5.99 -14.07
CA ASN A 470 -14.82 -6.62 -13.75
C ASN A 470 -13.70 -6.23 -14.73
N ILE A 471 -13.50 -4.94 -14.98
CA ILE A 471 -12.47 -4.45 -15.89
C ILE A 471 -11.42 -3.65 -15.13
N SER A 472 -10.15 -3.89 -15.44
CA SER A 472 -9.03 -3.10 -14.93
C SER A 472 -8.36 -2.33 -16.07
N LEU A 473 -8.13 -1.03 -15.88
CA LEU A 473 -7.34 -0.17 -16.76
C LEU A 473 -6.13 0.31 -15.97
N THR A 474 -4.93 -0.10 -16.37
CA THR A 474 -3.71 0.16 -15.61
C THR A 474 -2.59 0.70 -16.50
N GLY A 475 -1.80 1.63 -15.97
CA GLY A 475 -0.62 2.19 -16.65
C GLY A 475 0.70 1.72 -16.03
N GLN A 476 1.81 2.18 -16.59
CA GLN A 476 3.16 1.88 -16.10
C GLN A 476 3.70 2.89 -15.07
N GLY A 477 2.83 3.74 -14.53
CA GLY A 477 3.15 4.78 -13.55
C GLY A 477 2.77 6.19 -14.03
N SER A 478 2.59 7.10 -13.08
CA SER A 478 2.16 8.48 -13.32
C SER A 478 3.13 9.34 -14.14
N SER A 479 4.43 9.03 -14.10
CA SER A 479 5.44 9.69 -14.94
C SER A 479 5.55 9.11 -16.35
N SER A 480 4.93 7.96 -16.58
CA SER A 480 5.19 7.12 -17.77
C SER A 480 3.96 7.05 -18.67
N THR A 481 2.76 6.90 -18.10
CA THR A 481 1.50 6.74 -18.84
C THR A 481 0.57 7.92 -18.53
N ILE A 482 0.19 8.67 -19.56
CA ILE A 482 -0.63 9.88 -19.47
C ILE A 482 -1.91 9.72 -20.29
N ILE A 483 -3.06 9.84 -19.63
CA ILE A 483 -4.35 10.05 -20.29
C ILE A 483 -4.62 11.55 -20.30
N ASN A 484 -4.57 12.18 -21.48
CA ASN A 484 -4.73 13.63 -21.67
C ASN A 484 -6.21 14.07 -21.72
N SER A 485 -7.09 13.22 -21.21
CA SER A 485 -8.55 13.34 -21.25
C SER A 485 -9.14 12.91 -19.90
N SER A 486 -10.47 12.83 -19.83
CA SER A 486 -11.18 12.31 -18.66
C SER A 486 -11.52 10.83 -18.83
N ILE A 487 -11.61 10.10 -17.73
CA ILE A 487 -12.14 8.72 -17.72
C ILE A 487 -13.57 8.75 -17.18
N THR A 488 -14.51 8.11 -17.88
CA THR A 488 -15.91 8.05 -17.46
C THR A 488 -16.33 6.62 -17.16
N VAL A 489 -17.05 6.41 -16.06
CA VAL A 489 -17.60 5.13 -15.62
C VAL A 489 -19.09 5.29 -15.41
N THR A 490 -19.91 4.67 -16.26
CA THR A 490 -21.38 4.79 -16.23
C THR A 490 -22.02 3.42 -16.17
N ASN A 491 -22.98 3.22 -15.25
CA ASN A 491 -23.75 1.97 -15.10
C ASN A 491 -22.86 0.71 -15.07
N SER A 492 -21.66 0.79 -14.49
CA SER A 492 -20.65 -0.26 -14.53
C SER A 492 -20.32 -0.77 -13.13
N SER A 493 -19.79 -1.99 -13.02
CA SER A 493 -19.49 -2.60 -11.72
C SER A 493 -18.08 -3.19 -11.65
N ASN A 494 -17.40 -3.02 -10.52
CA ASN A 494 -16.04 -3.53 -10.29
C ASN A 494 -15.04 -3.05 -11.37
N ILE A 495 -14.92 -1.73 -11.50
CA ILE A 495 -14.00 -1.08 -12.42
C ILE A 495 -12.78 -0.60 -11.65
N GLN A 496 -11.58 -0.96 -12.10
CA GLN A 496 -10.33 -0.56 -11.47
C GLN A 496 -9.53 0.33 -12.42
N ILE A 497 -9.09 1.48 -11.95
CA ILE A 497 -8.26 2.44 -12.69
C ILE A 497 -7.02 2.70 -11.85
N SER A 498 -5.82 2.44 -12.40
CA SER A 498 -4.60 2.58 -11.62
C SER A 498 -3.32 2.96 -12.37
N SER A 499 -2.35 3.46 -11.63
CA SER A 499 -0.95 3.60 -12.06
C SER A 499 -0.74 4.49 -13.29
N MET A 500 -1.41 5.64 -13.36
CA MET A 500 -1.30 6.57 -14.49
C MET A 500 -1.54 8.02 -14.08
N ARG A 501 -1.18 8.94 -14.97
CA ARG A 501 -1.53 10.37 -14.85
C ARG A 501 -2.76 10.66 -15.70
N ILE A 502 -3.76 11.31 -15.12
CA ILE A 502 -5.05 11.59 -15.77
C ILE A 502 -5.28 13.10 -15.75
N ALA A 503 -5.33 13.72 -16.93
CA ALA A 503 -5.33 15.18 -17.07
C ALA A 503 -6.67 15.83 -16.70
N ASN A 504 -7.80 15.13 -16.86
CA ASN A 504 -9.12 15.71 -16.62
C ASN A 504 -9.99 14.88 -15.65
N GLY A 505 -9.39 14.10 -14.74
CA GLY A 505 -10.14 13.40 -13.69
C GLY A 505 -10.89 12.14 -14.12
N VAL A 506 -11.47 11.47 -13.12
CA VAL A 506 -12.35 10.30 -13.29
C VAL A 506 -13.77 10.65 -12.85
N TYR A 507 -14.76 10.35 -13.69
CA TYR A 507 -16.17 10.63 -13.45
C TYR A 507 -16.96 9.32 -13.36
N SER A 508 -17.55 9.06 -12.20
CA SER A 508 -18.41 7.91 -11.96
C SER A 508 -19.88 8.34 -11.91
N ASN A 509 -20.75 7.59 -12.57
CA ASN A 509 -22.18 7.83 -12.61
C ASN A 509 -22.94 6.51 -12.46
N ASN A 510 -23.81 6.44 -11.45
CA ASN A 510 -24.68 5.29 -11.18
C ASN A 510 -23.97 3.93 -11.30
N SER A 511 -22.76 3.83 -10.75
CA SER A 511 -21.89 2.66 -10.86
C SER A 511 -21.68 2.00 -9.49
N GLN A 512 -21.06 0.82 -9.45
CA GLN A 512 -20.80 0.09 -8.21
C GLN A 512 -19.34 -0.38 -8.15
N LEU A 513 -18.70 -0.33 -6.99
CA LEU A 513 -17.32 -0.84 -6.81
C LEU A 513 -16.34 -0.22 -7.82
N VAL A 514 -16.27 1.11 -7.88
CA VAL A 514 -15.31 1.82 -8.75
C VAL A 514 -14.06 2.16 -7.93
N TYR A 515 -12.91 1.69 -8.36
CA TYR A 515 -11.63 1.87 -7.67
C TYR A 515 -10.69 2.73 -8.50
N VAL A 516 -10.23 3.85 -7.94
CA VAL A 516 -9.18 4.70 -8.49
C VAL A 516 -8.00 4.65 -7.54
N SER A 517 -6.83 4.20 -8.01
CA SER A 517 -5.67 4.01 -7.12
C SER A 517 -4.34 4.35 -7.77
N SER A 518 -3.40 4.94 -7.01
CA SER A 518 -2.04 5.20 -7.51
C SER A 518 -2.00 6.08 -8.76
N CYS A 519 -2.92 7.05 -8.86
CA CYS A 519 -3.01 7.97 -10.00
C CYS A 519 -2.55 9.39 -9.64
N ASP A 520 -2.09 10.14 -10.64
CA ASP A 520 -1.71 11.56 -10.51
C ASP A 520 -2.63 12.46 -11.34
N PHE A 521 -3.08 13.57 -10.75
CA PHE A 521 -4.06 14.49 -11.30
C PHE A 521 -3.53 15.93 -11.26
N PRO A 522 -2.82 16.35 -12.32
CA PRO A 522 -2.28 17.70 -12.43
C PRO A 522 -3.37 18.67 -12.93
N GLY A 523 -3.60 19.81 -12.27
CA GLY A 523 -4.45 20.84 -12.89
C GLY A 523 -5.96 20.65 -12.77
N SER A 524 -6.44 19.47 -12.36
CA SER A 524 -7.86 19.07 -12.54
C SER A 524 -8.50 18.51 -11.27
N THR A 525 -9.79 18.21 -11.37
CA THR A 525 -10.49 17.35 -10.40
C THR A 525 -9.91 15.94 -10.45
N LEU A 526 -9.70 15.33 -9.28
CA LEU A 526 -9.25 13.96 -9.09
C LEU A 526 -10.40 12.99 -9.43
N PHE A 527 -11.53 13.14 -8.73
CA PHE A 527 -12.66 12.24 -8.84
C PHE A 527 -13.99 12.97 -8.67
N CYS A 528 -14.95 12.65 -9.53
CA CYS A 528 -16.34 13.08 -9.44
C CYS A 528 -17.24 11.85 -9.36
N ASP A 529 -18.18 11.84 -8.41
CA ASP A 529 -19.23 10.83 -8.33
C ASP A 529 -20.63 11.44 -8.42
N TYR A 530 -21.49 10.79 -9.19
CA TYR A 530 -22.90 11.08 -9.35
C TYR A 530 -23.72 9.84 -8.97
N GLY A 531 -23.83 9.58 -7.67
CA GLY A 531 -24.71 8.54 -7.13
C GLY A 531 -24.18 7.09 -7.22
N SER A 532 -22.87 6.88 -7.38
CA SER A 532 -22.32 5.52 -7.41
C SER A 532 -22.15 4.95 -6.01
N THR A 533 -21.99 3.63 -5.91
CA THR A 533 -22.01 2.91 -4.64
C THR A 533 -20.71 2.14 -4.43
N ASN A 534 -20.17 2.25 -3.22
CA ASN A 534 -18.89 1.66 -2.85
C ASN A 534 -17.73 2.10 -3.78
N THR A 535 -17.65 3.39 -4.10
CA THR A 535 -16.50 3.95 -4.83
C THR A 535 -15.30 4.10 -3.89
N ASN A 536 -14.09 3.93 -4.40
CA ASN A 536 -12.88 3.93 -3.59
C ASN A 536 -11.79 4.71 -4.32
N VAL A 537 -11.32 5.77 -3.69
CA VAL A 537 -10.23 6.62 -4.22
C VAL A 537 -9.06 6.55 -3.26
N SER A 538 -7.91 6.08 -3.75
CA SER A 538 -6.77 5.83 -2.87
C SER A 538 -5.40 6.07 -3.47
N ASN A 539 -4.40 6.29 -2.59
CA ASN A 539 -2.99 6.39 -2.97
C ASN A 539 -2.72 7.36 -4.14
N SER A 540 -3.60 8.34 -4.34
CA SER A 540 -3.57 9.22 -5.50
C SER A 540 -3.18 10.64 -5.11
N THR A 541 -2.59 11.37 -6.05
CA THR A 541 -2.09 12.72 -5.83
C THR A 541 -2.81 13.71 -6.73
N ALA A 542 -3.18 14.86 -6.17
CA ALA A 542 -3.80 15.98 -6.87
C ALA A 542 -3.14 17.27 -6.37
N GLN A 543 -2.42 17.98 -7.25
CA GLN A 543 -1.66 19.17 -6.89
C GLN A 543 -1.77 20.26 -7.97
N ILE A 544 -2.20 21.47 -7.54
CA ILE A 544 -2.38 22.71 -8.33
C ILE A 544 -3.44 22.53 -9.43
N GLY A 545 -4.65 23.07 -9.24
CA GLY A 545 -5.76 22.88 -10.19
C GLY A 545 -6.62 24.11 -10.44
N SER A 546 -6.90 24.38 -11.72
CA SER A 546 -7.91 25.33 -12.22
C SER A 546 -9.35 24.93 -11.87
N ALA A 547 -9.54 23.81 -11.18
CA ALA A 547 -10.82 23.30 -10.72
C ALA A 547 -11.03 23.63 -9.23
N SER A 548 -12.26 23.98 -8.87
CA SER A 548 -12.58 24.33 -7.48
C SER A 548 -12.58 23.15 -6.51
N PHE A 549 -12.67 21.90 -7.01
CA PHE A 549 -12.78 20.71 -6.16
C PHE A 549 -11.84 19.59 -6.62
N ALA A 550 -11.09 19.00 -5.70
CA ALA A 550 -10.29 17.81 -6.01
C ALA A 550 -11.17 16.55 -6.02
N VAL A 551 -12.03 16.35 -5.03
CA VAL A 551 -13.01 15.27 -5.01
C VAL A 551 -14.41 15.86 -4.88
N ASN A 552 -15.32 15.50 -5.78
CA ASN A 552 -16.68 16.04 -5.82
C ASN A 552 -17.73 14.91 -5.82
N LEU A 553 -18.58 14.89 -4.79
CA LEU A 553 -19.47 13.77 -4.50
C LEU A 553 -20.94 14.24 -4.45
N TYR A 554 -21.68 13.97 -5.53
CA TYR A 554 -23.10 14.26 -5.69
C TYR A 554 -23.91 12.98 -5.45
N GLY A 555 -24.27 12.71 -4.20
CA GLY A 555 -24.87 11.44 -3.79
C GLY A 555 -23.85 10.29 -3.68
N GLY A 556 -24.36 9.07 -3.51
CA GLY A 556 -23.53 7.86 -3.51
C GLY A 556 -22.84 7.53 -2.19
N THR A 557 -22.03 6.47 -2.22
CA THR A 557 -21.29 5.94 -1.05
C THR A 557 -19.91 5.45 -1.43
N GLY A 558 -18.95 5.57 -0.52
CA GLY A 558 -17.60 5.12 -0.79
C GLY A 558 -16.55 5.54 0.23
N ASN A 559 -15.28 5.35 -0.13
CA ASN A 559 -14.12 5.67 0.68
C ASN A 559 -13.10 6.52 -0.08
N VAL A 560 -12.47 7.46 0.63
CA VAL A 560 -11.37 8.31 0.15
C VAL A 560 -10.24 8.21 1.18
N PHE A 561 -9.12 7.56 0.83
CA PHE A 561 -8.04 7.23 1.79
C PHE A 561 -6.63 7.29 1.19
N TYR A 562 -5.58 7.56 1.97
CA TYR A 562 -4.19 7.68 1.51
C TYR A 562 -3.94 8.65 0.34
N ASN A 563 -4.80 9.65 0.11
CA ASN A 563 -4.63 10.61 -0.98
C ASN A 563 -3.84 11.84 -0.55
N THR A 564 -3.13 12.48 -1.48
CA THR A 564 -2.48 13.78 -1.27
C THR A 564 -3.16 14.84 -2.13
N VAL A 565 -3.88 15.78 -1.51
CA VAL A 565 -4.67 16.83 -2.17
C VAL A 565 -4.18 18.21 -1.73
N LYS A 566 -3.67 19.01 -2.67
CA LYS A 566 -3.12 20.34 -2.36
C LYS A 566 -3.50 21.43 -3.34
N ASN A 567 -3.66 22.65 -2.83
CA ASN A 567 -3.88 23.88 -3.60
C ASN A 567 -5.23 23.91 -4.36
N TYR A 568 -6.31 23.44 -3.74
CA TYR A 568 -7.68 23.52 -4.26
C TYR A 568 -8.52 24.52 -3.48
N ASP A 569 -9.55 25.09 -4.11
CA ASP A 569 -10.58 25.85 -3.40
C ASP A 569 -11.24 24.98 -2.32
N CYS A 570 -11.55 23.71 -2.63
CA CYS A 570 -11.94 22.72 -1.64
C CYS A 570 -11.40 21.30 -1.95
N GLY A 571 -10.88 20.61 -0.95
CA GLY A 571 -10.32 19.26 -1.08
C GLY A 571 -11.39 18.21 -1.41
N VAL A 572 -12.39 18.07 -0.55
CA VAL A 572 -13.56 17.19 -0.79
C VAL A 572 -14.86 17.95 -0.63
N PHE A 573 -15.69 17.96 -1.67
CA PHE A 573 -17.04 18.51 -1.64
C PHE A 573 -18.08 17.39 -1.69
N LEU A 574 -19.10 17.47 -0.84
CA LEU A 574 -20.20 16.51 -0.78
C LEU A 574 -21.55 17.23 -0.79
N SER A 575 -22.52 16.66 -1.51
CA SER A 575 -23.90 17.14 -1.58
C SER A 575 -24.89 16.03 -1.93
N ASN A 576 -26.20 16.34 -1.98
CA ASN A 576 -27.28 15.43 -2.41
C ASN A 576 -27.27 14.07 -1.69
N SER A 577 -27.17 14.10 -0.35
CA SER A 577 -27.16 12.89 0.48
C SER A 577 -25.97 11.95 0.21
N ALA A 578 -24.85 12.46 -0.31
CA ALA A 578 -23.61 11.71 -0.38
C ALA A 578 -23.16 11.30 1.02
N SER A 579 -22.63 10.08 1.17
CA SER A 579 -22.15 9.58 2.46
C SER A 579 -20.89 8.75 2.30
N TYR A 580 -19.77 9.33 2.73
CA TYR A 580 -18.44 8.80 2.45
C TYR A 580 -17.57 8.73 3.71
N ASN A 581 -16.73 7.70 3.76
CA ASN A 581 -15.61 7.65 4.69
C ASN A 581 -14.41 8.35 4.05
N ILE A 582 -13.99 9.48 4.62
CA ILE A 582 -12.89 10.32 4.14
C ILE A 582 -11.78 10.23 5.20
N GLY A 583 -11.17 9.06 5.35
CA GLY A 583 -10.26 8.77 6.45
C GLY A 583 -9.01 8.00 6.02
N ASP A 584 -8.18 7.63 7.00
CA ASP A 584 -6.96 6.84 6.85
C ASP A 584 -5.87 7.54 6.03
N HIS A 585 -5.23 8.53 6.64
CA HIS A 585 -4.00 9.19 6.17
C HIS A 585 -4.13 9.96 4.85
N ASN A 586 -5.29 10.57 4.57
CA ASN A 586 -5.31 11.62 3.53
C ASN A 586 -4.52 12.84 3.99
N THR A 587 -3.93 13.55 3.05
CA THR A 587 -3.19 14.79 3.25
C THR A 587 -3.84 15.92 2.46
N PHE A 588 -4.62 16.76 3.13
CA PHE A 588 -5.19 18.00 2.60
C PHE A 588 -4.31 19.17 3.03
N CYS A 589 -3.69 19.89 2.09
CA CYS A 589 -2.80 21.02 2.43
C CYS A 589 -2.98 22.21 1.50
N ASN A 590 -2.93 23.43 2.05
CA ASN A 590 -3.08 24.69 1.31
C ASN A 590 -4.37 24.74 0.48
N ASN A 591 -5.47 24.17 1.00
CA ASN A 591 -6.78 24.26 0.36
C ASN A 591 -7.59 25.41 0.95
N GLY A 592 -8.55 25.96 0.19
CA GLY A 592 -9.52 26.95 0.67
C GLY A 592 -10.60 26.35 1.59
N ALA A 593 -10.81 25.04 1.55
CA ALA A 593 -11.52 24.23 2.54
C ALA A 593 -11.02 22.78 2.39
N ASP A 594 -10.83 22.04 3.48
CA ASP A 594 -10.33 20.66 3.34
C ASP A 594 -11.46 19.69 2.99
N ILE A 595 -12.56 19.72 3.75
CA ILE A 595 -13.79 18.99 3.47
C ILE A 595 -14.96 19.96 3.63
N TYR A 596 -15.92 19.87 2.72
CA TYR A 596 -17.14 20.67 2.70
C TYR A 596 -18.36 19.78 2.40
N ALA A 597 -19.28 19.66 3.36
CA ALA A 597 -20.53 18.90 3.20
C ALA A 597 -21.76 19.82 3.18
N GLN A 598 -22.58 19.70 2.15
CA GLN A 598 -23.84 20.44 1.95
C GLN A 598 -25.06 19.54 2.15
N ASN A 599 -26.16 20.16 2.61
CA ASN A 599 -27.55 19.68 2.65
C ASN A 599 -27.74 18.15 2.58
N GLY A 600 -27.84 17.49 3.75
CA GLY A 600 -28.11 16.05 3.86
C GLY A 600 -26.90 15.13 3.62
N ALA A 601 -25.73 15.67 3.26
CA ALA A 601 -24.52 14.86 3.09
C ALA A 601 -23.81 14.53 4.43
N TYR A 602 -23.14 13.38 4.45
CA TYR A 602 -22.42 12.81 5.59
C TYR A 602 -20.96 12.51 5.22
N ALA A 603 -20.03 12.93 6.06
CA ALA A 603 -18.61 12.65 5.89
C ALA A 603 -18.01 12.15 7.21
N TYR A 604 -17.41 10.97 7.19
CA TYR A 604 -16.64 10.44 8.33
C TYR A 604 -15.17 10.66 8.07
N ALA A 605 -14.59 11.65 8.73
CA ALA A 605 -13.23 12.08 8.51
C ALA A 605 -12.31 11.59 9.63
N ILE A 606 -11.55 10.53 9.37
CA ILE A 606 -10.79 9.80 10.40
C ILE A 606 -9.29 9.87 10.11
N SER A 607 -8.46 10.27 11.07
CA SER A 607 -6.99 10.16 10.99
C SER A 607 -6.36 10.76 9.71
N ASN A 608 -6.63 12.03 9.41
CA ASN A 608 -6.08 12.74 8.26
C ASN A 608 -5.14 13.88 8.67
N THR A 609 -4.45 14.46 7.67
CA THR A 609 -3.70 15.71 7.78
C THR A 609 -4.46 16.84 7.05
N TYR A 610 -4.66 17.98 7.71
CA TYR A 610 -5.50 19.08 7.20
C TYR A 610 -4.76 20.42 7.08
N SER A 611 -5.31 21.36 6.29
CA SER A 611 -4.82 22.74 6.21
C SER A 611 -5.10 23.53 7.49
N LEU A 612 -6.21 23.19 8.18
CA LEU A 612 -6.57 23.71 9.51
C LEU A 612 -7.12 22.58 10.40
N PRO A 613 -7.15 22.74 11.74
CA PRO A 613 -7.58 21.69 12.65
C PRO A 613 -9.02 21.18 12.45
N VAL A 614 -9.91 21.95 11.80
CA VAL A 614 -11.33 21.62 11.67
C VAL A 614 -11.87 21.94 10.26
N PRO A 615 -12.30 20.92 9.49
CA PRO A 615 -13.09 21.05 8.25
C PRO A 615 -14.41 21.82 8.40
N GLN A 616 -14.96 22.34 7.30
CA GLN A 616 -16.16 23.20 7.30
C GLN A 616 -17.43 22.45 6.85
N SER A 617 -18.59 22.84 7.36
CA SER A 617 -19.89 22.43 6.83
C SER A 617 -20.94 23.54 7.02
N ILE A 618 -21.88 23.65 6.08
CA ILE A 618 -23.01 24.59 6.16
C ILE A 618 -24.31 23.91 6.61
N TYR A 619 -24.60 22.69 6.13
CA TYR A 619 -25.85 21.98 6.46
C TYR A 619 -25.70 20.44 6.59
N GLY A 620 -24.52 19.88 6.31
CA GLY A 620 -24.24 18.43 6.38
C GLY A 620 -23.50 18.05 7.67
N ASN A 621 -23.31 16.75 7.90
CA ASN A 621 -22.55 16.26 9.06
C ASN A 621 -21.14 15.85 8.63
N VAL A 622 -20.13 16.55 9.15
CA VAL A 622 -18.72 16.13 9.05
C VAL A 622 -18.26 15.65 10.41
N PHE A 623 -18.13 14.34 10.58
CA PHE A 623 -17.67 13.71 11.82
C PHE A 623 -16.17 13.54 11.78
N ILE A 624 -15.46 14.28 12.62
CA ILE A 624 -13.99 14.22 12.68
C ILE A 624 -13.59 13.37 13.89
N THR A 625 -12.85 12.29 13.66
CA THR A 625 -12.38 11.40 14.75
C THR A 625 -10.92 11.00 14.53
N GLY A 626 -10.29 10.42 15.56
CA GLY A 626 -8.90 9.93 15.50
C GLY A 626 -7.82 11.01 15.72
N VAL A 627 -6.55 10.60 15.60
CA VAL A 627 -5.38 11.48 15.77
C VAL A 627 -5.13 12.20 14.45
N ASN A 628 -5.70 13.41 14.31
CA ASN A 628 -5.51 14.24 13.13
C ASN A 628 -4.27 15.12 13.26
N SER A 629 -3.62 15.38 12.12
CA SER A 629 -2.48 16.29 12.02
C SER A 629 -2.84 17.56 11.26
N VAL A 630 -2.09 18.63 11.48
CA VAL A 630 -2.23 19.89 10.73
C VAL A 630 -0.98 20.07 9.90
N CYS A 631 -1.15 20.39 8.62
CA CYS A 631 -0.03 20.63 7.73
C CYS A 631 0.67 21.95 8.08
N ASN A 632 1.96 22.04 7.77
CA ASN A 632 2.77 23.25 8.02
C ASN A 632 2.53 24.37 6.98
N LEU A 633 1.57 24.20 6.07
CA LEU A 633 1.22 25.18 5.03
C LEU A 633 -0.04 25.94 5.44
N GLN A 634 -0.06 27.26 5.24
CA GLN A 634 -1.25 28.07 5.53
C GLN A 634 -2.39 27.74 4.57
N LYS A 635 -3.62 28.04 4.99
CA LYS A 635 -4.84 27.93 4.18
C LYS A 635 -4.80 28.94 3.02
N ALA A 636 -5.27 28.54 1.83
CA ALA A 636 -5.44 29.47 0.71
C ALA A 636 -6.53 30.53 1.01
N SER A 637 -6.34 31.76 0.53
CA SER A 637 -7.10 32.94 0.98
C SER A 637 -8.43 33.22 0.25
N SER A 638 -9.05 32.28 -0.49
CA SER A 638 -10.05 32.64 -1.51
C SER A 638 -11.36 31.84 -1.60
N PHE A 639 -11.63 30.83 -0.77
CA PHE A 639 -12.90 30.11 -0.93
C PHE A 639 -14.10 30.89 -0.37
N GLN A 640 -14.85 31.56 -1.27
CA GLN A 640 -16.14 32.19 -1.02
C GLN A 640 -17.21 31.39 -1.78
N ILE A 641 -18.17 30.83 -1.06
CA ILE A 641 -19.28 30.10 -1.69
C ILE A 641 -20.30 31.13 -2.14
N ASN A 642 -20.51 31.25 -3.45
CA ASN A 642 -21.66 31.97 -4.00
C ASN A 642 -22.94 31.18 -3.67
N ALA A 643 -23.42 31.36 -2.46
CA ALA A 643 -24.65 30.76 -1.97
C ALA A 643 -25.83 31.64 -2.38
N ALA A 644 -26.42 31.33 -3.54
CA ALA A 644 -27.74 31.84 -3.92
C ALA A 644 -28.89 31.31 -3.03
N ASN A 645 -28.58 30.52 -1.98
CA ASN A 645 -29.47 30.15 -0.88
C ASN A 645 -28.80 30.42 0.49
N THR A 646 -28.11 31.55 0.63
CA THR A 646 -27.64 32.01 1.94
C THR A 646 -28.85 32.43 2.78
N PHE A 647 -29.21 31.61 3.77
CA PHE A 647 -29.85 32.18 4.96
C PHE A 647 -28.75 32.94 5.70
N ASP A 648 -28.61 34.23 5.39
CA ASP A 648 -27.54 35.09 5.91
C ASP A 648 -27.81 35.45 7.38
N SER A 649 -27.41 34.57 8.31
CA SER A 649 -27.41 34.88 9.73
C SER A 649 -26.04 35.37 10.17
N LYS A 650 -25.94 36.69 10.33
CA LYS A 650 -24.78 37.33 10.94
C LYS A 650 -24.52 36.79 12.35
N LEU A 651 -25.57 36.52 13.13
CA LEU A 651 -25.44 35.98 14.49
C LEU A 651 -24.81 34.59 14.51
N LEU A 652 -25.27 33.68 13.63
CA LEU A 652 -24.69 32.34 13.53
C LEU A 652 -23.23 32.41 13.06
N LYS A 653 -22.95 33.27 12.08
CA LYS A 653 -21.59 33.47 11.55
C LYS A 653 -20.62 34.00 12.61
N ASP A 654 -21.05 35.02 13.38
CA ASP A 654 -20.24 35.59 14.45
C ASP A 654 -19.96 34.56 15.56
N ALA A 655 -20.95 33.72 15.91
CA ALA A 655 -20.79 32.63 16.87
C ALA A 655 -19.84 31.52 16.36
N ASP A 656 -19.99 31.11 15.09
CA ASP A 656 -19.11 30.14 14.44
C ASP A 656 -17.66 30.64 14.37
N ASP A 657 -17.43 31.92 14.06
CA ASP A 657 -16.09 32.52 14.01
C ASP A 657 -15.40 32.50 15.39
N LYS A 658 -16.14 32.74 16.47
CA LYS A 658 -15.62 32.64 17.83
C LYS A 658 -15.39 31.20 18.26
N TYR A 659 -16.27 30.28 17.88
CA TYR A 659 -16.09 28.84 18.09
C TYR A 659 -14.79 28.36 17.43
N LEU A 660 -14.55 28.77 16.18
CA LEU A 660 -13.31 28.48 15.45
C LEU A 660 -12.09 29.12 16.11
N THR A 661 -12.22 30.33 16.65
CA THR A 661 -11.13 31.01 17.38
C THR A 661 -10.73 30.25 18.64
N LEU A 662 -11.70 29.74 19.40
CA LEU A 662 -11.43 28.88 20.56
C LEU A 662 -10.72 27.59 20.16
N LEU A 663 -11.16 26.94 19.09
CA LEU A 663 -10.52 25.70 18.62
C LEU A 663 -9.06 25.91 18.20
N ARG A 664 -8.75 27.05 17.56
CA ARG A 664 -7.36 27.44 17.24
C ARG A 664 -6.53 27.60 18.50
N LYS A 665 -7.05 28.32 19.50
CA LYS A 665 -6.40 28.50 20.82
C LYS A 665 -6.10 27.15 21.49
N ILE A 666 -7.08 26.24 21.53
CA ILE A 666 -6.92 24.89 22.10
C ILE A 666 -5.80 24.11 21.38
N ASN A 667 -5.77 24.19 20.05
CA ASN A 667 -4.78 23.50 19.23
C ASN A 667 -3.36 24.08 19.38
N ASP A 668 -3.23 25.39 19.55
CA ASP A 668 -1.92 26.01 19.76
C ASP A 668 -1.36 25.74 21.16
N ASP A 669 -2.24 25.58 22.14
CA ASP A 669 -1.87 25.16 23.49
C ASP A 669 -1.53 23.66 23.55
N SER A 670 -2.25 22.80 22.82
CA SER A 670 -1.98 21.34 22.80
C SER A 670 -0.63 20.97 22.18
N LYS A 671 -0.06 21.85 21.35
CA LYS A 671 1.31 21.73 20.83
C LYS A 671 2.38 22.03 21.89
N LYS A 672 2.03 22.81 22.91
CA LYS A 672 2.96 23.28 23.95
C LYS A 672 2.88 22.44 25.22
N GLU A 673 1.68 21.97 25.54
CA GLU A 673 1.39 21.21 26.75
C GLU A 673 0.30 20.16 26.50
N LYS A 674 0.24 19.15 27.37
CA LYS A 674 -0.82 18.15 27.30
C LYS A 674 -2.18 18.83 27.51
N TYR A 675 -3.15 18.55 26.63
CA TYR A 675 -4.48 19.16 26.68
C TYR A 675 -5.09 19.11 28.10
N ASN A 676 -5.45 20.28 28.61
CA ASN A 676 -6.12 20.45 29.89
C ASN A 676 -7.47 21.17 29.68
N LYS A 677 -8.55 20.39 29.77
CA LYS A 677 -9.93 20.85 29.60
C LYS A 677 -10.31 21.99 30.54
N SER A 678 -9.86 21.95 31.80
CA SER A 678 -10.22 22.94 32.83
C SER A 678 -9.91 24.38 32.42
N LYS A 679 -8.92 24.55 31.52
CA LYS A 679 -8.48 25.83 30.96
C LYS A 679 -9.53 26.52 30.09
N TYR A 680 -10.45 25.77 29.46
CA TYR A 680 -11.37 26.28 28.45
C TYR A 680 -12.84 26.28 28.88
N VAL A 681 -13.15 25.91 30.12
CA VAL A 681 -14.53 25.82 30.63
C VAL A 681 -15.31 27.13 30.47
N ASN A 682 -14.65 28.27 30.70
CA ASN A 682 -15.26 29.58 30.52
C ASN A 682 -15.48 29.91 29.04
N ASP A 683 -14.53 29.56 28.17
CA ASP A 683 -14.65 29.80 26.74
C ASP A 683 -15.83 29.01 26.14
N TYR A 684 -16.01 27.74 26.56
CA TYR A 684 -17.18 26.95 26.18
C TYR A 684 -18.48 27.54 26.70
N SER A 685 -18.50 28.02 27.95
CA SER A 685 -19.70 28.60 28.56
C SER A 685 -20.14 29.88 27.85
N ASN A 686 -19.21 30.72 27.42
CA ASN A 686 -19.52 31.91 26.62
C ASN A 686 -20.13 31.54 25.27
N LEU A 687 -19.54 30.57 24.55
CA LEU A 687 -20.06 30.13 23.26
C LEU A 687 -21.43 29.48 23.36
N ILE A 688 -21.69 28.75 24.44
CA ILE A 688 -23.03 28.20 24.72
C ILE A 688 -24.07 29.33 24.75
N GLU A 689 -23.80 30.42 25.48
CA GLU A 689 -24.74 31.55 25.52
C GLU A 689 -24.90 32.25 24.17
N GLU A 690 -23.85 32.30 23.34
CA GLU A 690 -23.95 32.84 21.98
C GLU A 690 -24.86 31.99 21.08
N TYR A 691 -24.70 30.67 21.05
CA TYR A 691 -25.58 29.81 20.25
C TYR A 691 -27.01 29.74 20.81
N LYS A 692 -27.21 29.87 22.12
CA LYS A 692 -28.55 30.07 22.70
C LYS A 692 -29.20 31.37 22.20
N ASN A 693 -28.42 32.45 22.07
CA ASN A 693 -28.90 33.70 21.48
C ASN A 693 -29.25 33.56 20.00
N VAL A 694 -28.45 32.81 19.23
CA VAL A 694 -28.79 32.46 17.83
C VAL A 694 -30.15 31.78 17.78
N ILE A 695 -30.37 30.73 18.59
CA ILE A 695 -31.65 30.02 18.66
C ILE A 695 -32.80 30.96 19.02
N LYS A 696 -32.59 31.86 19.98
CA LYS A 696 -33.64 32.77 20.47
C LYS A 696 -34.07 33.82 19.44
N LEU A 697 -33.12 34.30 18.63
CA LEU A 697 -33.32 35.45 17.73
C LEU A 697 -33.60 35.03 16.28
N GLU A 698 -33.03 33.92 15.82
CA GLU A 698 -33.14 33.45 14.44
C GLU A 698 -34.29 32.45 14.27
N LYS A 699 -35.24 32.79 13.40
CA LYS A 699 -36.49 32.01 13.20
C LYS A 699 -36.46 31.09 11.98
N VAL A 700 -35.29 30.90 11.40
CA VAL A 700 -35.09 30.03 10.24
C VAL A 700 -34.82 28.61 10.76
N LYS A 701 -35.66 27.66 10.35
CA LYS A 701 -35.61 26.24 10.74
C LYS A 701 -34.19 25.65 10.61
N GLN A 702 -33.47 26.00 9.55
CA GLN A 702 -32.12 25.52 9.25
C GLN A 702 -31.07 26.10 10.20
N ILE A 703 -31.15 27.40 10.51
CA ILE A 703 -30.26 28.07 11.46
C ILE A 703 -30.50 27.52 12.88
N PHE A 704 -31.77 27.29 13.24
CA PHE A 704 -32.15 26.65 14.50
C PHE A 704 -31.50 25.27 14.65
N LYS A 705 -31.61 24.41 13.63
CA LYS A 705 -31.00 23.07 13.63
C LYS A 705 -29.47 23.14 13.77
N ALA A 706 -28.83 24.05 13.04
CA ALA A 706 -27.37 24.23 13.08
C ALA A 706 -26.90 24.68 14.47
N ALA A 707 -27.53 25.70 15.05
CA ALA A 707 -27.18 26.21 16.37
C ALA A 707 -27.41 25.17 17.48
N LEU A 708 -28.50 24.40 17.40
CA LEU A 708 -28.79 23.34 18.39
C LEU A 708 -27.77 22.20 18.35
N SER A 709 -27.30 21.83 17.15
CA SER A 709 -26.19 20.86 16.99
C SER A 709 -24.89 21.36 17.63
N LYS A 710 -24.56 22.63 17.43
CA LYS A 710 -23.36 23.25 18.04
C LYS A 710 -23.45 23.28 19.57
N LEU A 711 -24.63 23.56 20.13
CA LEU A 711 -24.85 23.47 21.58
C LEU A 711 -24.57 22.06 22.11
N ASN A 712 -25.10 21.01 21.48
CA ASN A 712 -24.81 19.63 21.88
C ASN A 712 -23.30 19.35 21.93
N HIS A 713 -22.54 19.77 20.91
CA HIS A 713 -21.08 19.60 20.88
C HIS A 713 -20.38 20.36 22.02
N LEU A 714 -20.79 21.60 22.29
CA LEU A 714 -20.21 22.41 23.35
C LEU A 714 -20.47 21.84 24.73
N TYR A 715 -21.69 21.38 25.01
CA TYR A 715 -22.03 20.74 26.27
C TYR A 715 -21.32 19.38 26.44
N LYS A 716 -21.15 18.60 25.37
CA LYS A 716 -20.31 17.38 25.38
C LYS A 716 -18.84 17.70 25.66
N ALA A 717 -18.27 18.70 25.00
CA ALA A 717 -16.90 19.15 25.27
C ALA A 717 -16.71 19.63 26.73
N LYS A 718 -17.76 20.22 27.31
CA LYS A 718 -17.81 20.61 28.72
C LYS A 718 -18.11 19.44 29.68
N GLU A 719 -18.51 18.26 29.19
CA GLU A 719 -19.07 17.13 29.96
C GLU A 719 -20.21 17.57 30.89
N ASP A 720 -21.04 18.50 30.42
CA ASP A 720 -22.13 19.12 31.20
C ASP A 720 -23.48 18.76 30.57
N LEU A 721 -23.70 17.45 30.41
CA LEU A 721 -24.89 16.92 29.74
C LEU A 721 -26.19 17.20 30.50
N ASN A 722 -26.13 17.30 31.83
CA ASN A 722 -27.29 17.61 32.67
C ASN A 722 -27.83 19.01 32.35
N SER A 723 -26.94 20.01 32.28
CA SER A 723 -27.32 21.38 31.92
C SER A 723 -27.84 21.48 30.48
N PHE A 724 -27.37 20.62 29.57
CA PHE A 724 -27.93 20.55 28.23
C PHE A 724 -29.35 19.99 28.25
N THR A 725 -29.60 18.91 29.01
CA THR A 725 -30.94 18.36 29.21
C THR A 725 -31.91 19.40 29.74
N ASP A 726 -31.52 20.13 30.80
CA ASP A 726 -32.34 21.17 31.40
C ASP A 726 -32.69 22.26 30.37
N TYR A 727 -31.70 22.66 29.56
CA TYR A 727 -31.92 23.62 28.47
C TYR A 727 -32.87 23.08 27.38
N LEU A 728 -32.75 21.82 26.98
CA LEU A 728 -33.66 21.22 25.99
C LEU A 728 -35.11 21.18 26.52
N ILE A 729 -35.30 20.87 27.81
CA ILE A 729 -36.62 20.88 28.47
C ILE A 729 -37.19 22.29 28.49
N GLU A 730 -36.40 23.28 28.90
CA GLU A 730 -36.81 24.69 28.88
C GLU A 730 -37.18 25.15 27.46
N LEU A 731 -36.33 24.84 26.48
CA LEU A 731 -36.53 25.21 25.08
C LEU A 731 -37.80 24.57 24.52
N ALA A 732 -38.04 23.29 24.78
CA ALA A 732 -39.25 22.58 24.36
C ALA A 732 -40.54 23.22 24.93
N ASN A 733 -40.49 23.75 26.15
CA ASN A 733 -41.61 24.44 26.79
C ASN A 733 -41.80 25.90 26.30
N SER A 734 -40.84 26.45 25.56
CA SER A 734 -40.92 27.80 25.01
C SER A 734 -41.81 27.88 23.75
N LYS A 735 -42.44 29.03 23.51
CA LYS A 735 -43.26 29.27 22.31
C LYS A 735 -42.51 29.01 20.99
N LEU A 736 -41.20 29.26 20.96
CA LEU A 736 -40.36 28.97 19.79
C LEU A 736 -40.08 27.48 19.68
N GLY A 737 -39.64 26.84 20.76
CA GLY A 737 -39.30 25.42 20.73
C GLY A 737 -40.50 24.51 20.49
N GLN A 738 -41.72 24.93 20.84
CA GLN A 738 -42.96 24.25 20.44
C GLN A 738 -43.07 24.05 18.91
N GLN A 739 -42.44 24.90 18.10
CA GLN A 739 -42.41 24.77 16.63
C GLN A 739 -41.35 23.77 16.12
N TYR A 740 -40.43 23.35 16.99
CA TYR A 740 -39.29 22.50 16.65
C TYR A 740 -39.12 21.31 17.61
N ILE A 741 -40.19 20.96 18.35
CA ILE A 741 -40.21 19.88 19.34
C ILE A 741 -39.52 18.59 18.85
N PRO A 742 -39.79 18.09 17.63
CA PRO A 742 -39.16 16.86 17.16
C PRO A 742 -37.64 16.95 17.11
N TYR A 743 -37.09 18.08 16.65
CA TYR A 743 -35.65 18.31 16.55
C TYR A 743 -34.99 18.53 17.91
N ILE A 744 -35.72 19.11 18.88
CA ILE A 744 -35.24 19.28 20.25
C ILE A 744 -35.17 17.93 20.96
N LYS A 745 -36.26 17.17 20.92
CA LYS A 745 -36.36 15.84 21.57
C LYS A 745 -35.35 14.85 21.02
N ARG A 746 -34.97 14.95 19.73
CA ARG A 746 -33.91 14.12 19.14
C ARG A 746 -32.62 14.13 19.96
N TYR A 747 -32.18 15.30 20.42
CA TYR A 747 -30.92 15.39 21.18
C TYR A 747 -31.00 14.77 22.59
N SER A 748 -32.22 14.57 23.12
CA SER A 748 -32.44 13.88 24.39
C SER A 748 -32.28 12.36 24.29
N ILE A 749 -32.40 11.78 23.08
CA ILE A 749 -32.30 10.33 22.82
C ILE A 749 -30.90 9.84 23.21
N TRP A 750 -29.86 10.36 22.57
CA TRP A 750 -28.49 9.94 22.83
C TRP A 750 -27.98 10.34 24.22
N ASN A 751 -28.55 11.38 24.83
CA ASN A 751 -28.25 11.71 26.22
C ASN A 751 -28.80 10.62 27.18
N ALA A 752 -29.98 10.08 26.90
CA ALA A 752 -30.49 8.93 27.66
C ALA A 752 -29.62 7.68 27.44
N VAL A 753 -29.12 7.44 26.22
CA VAL A 753 -28.13 6.37 25.94
C VAL A 753 -26.83 6.58 26.71
N ASP A 754 -26.28 7.79 26.69
CA ASP A 754 -25.04 8.16 27.40
C ASP A 754 -25.19 7.95 28.93
N ASN A 755 -26.41 8.08 29.47
CA ASN A 755 -26.76 7.79 30.87
C ASN A 755 -27.18 6.33 31.13
N ASN A 756 -27.07 5.44 30.14
CA ASN A 756 -27.50 4.03 30.18
C ASN A 756 -29.01 3.81 30.37
N ASP A 757 -29.85 4.82 30.10
CA ASP A 757 -31.31 4.75 30.17
C ASP A 757 -31.90 4.46 28.78
N TYR A 758 -31.65 3.26 28.27
CA TYR A 758 -32.00 2.87 26.91
C TYR A 758 -33.52 2.80 26.67
N ASN A 759 -34.30 2.41 27.67
CA ASN A 759 -35.76 2.33 27.53
C ASN A 759 -36.39 3.71 27.33
N ASN A 760 -35.90 4.70 28.08
CA ASN A 760 -36.30 6.10 27.89
C ASN A 760 -35.81 6.64 26.54
N SER A 761 -34.59 6.30 26.12
CA SER A 761 -34.10 6.65 24.78
C SER A 761 -35.02 6.15 23.66
N ILE A 762 -35.51 4.92 23.77
CA ILE A 762 -36.46 4.35 22.81
C ILE A 762 -37.81 5.08 22.85
N ALA A 763 -38.35 5.33 24.05
CA ALA A 763 -39.60 6.06 24.21
C ALA A 763 -39.52 7.49 23.64
N LEU A 764 -38.37 8.15 23.78
CA LEU A 764 -38.10 9.44 23.18
C LEU A 764 -38.04 9.37 21.65
N ALA A 765 -37.37 8.36 21.08
CA ALA A 765 -37.35 8.15 19.62
C ALA A 765 -38.77 7.94 19.07
N ASP A 766 -39.60 7.16 19.75
CA ASP A 766 -41.01 6.93 19.38
C ASP A 766 -41.85 8.20 19.45
N ALA A 767 -41.63 9.02 20.48
CA ALA A 767 -42.27 10.33 20.57
C ALA A 767 -41.84 11.26 19.44
N VAL A 768 -40.56 11.26 19.04
CA VAL A 768 -40.07 12.07 17.91
C VAL A 768 -40.67 11.60 16.58
N ILE A 769 -40.70 10.30 16.32
CA ILE A 769 -41.33 9.72 15.11
C ILE A 769 -42.79 10.15 15.03
N LYS A 770 -43.54 10.05 16.14
CA LYS A 770 -44.93 10.48 16.21
C LYS A 770 -45.10 11.98 15.95
N ASP A 771 -44.21 12.80 16.52
CA ASP A 771 -44.28 14.26 16.41
C ASP A 771 -43.71 14.79 15.07
N ALA A 772 -42.99 13.96 14.30
CA ALA A 772 -42.35 14.35 13.03
C ALA A 772 -43.37 14.68 11.91
N GLY A 773 -44.59 14.13 11.99
CA GLY A 773 -45.63 14.35 10.98
C GLY A 773 -45.18 13.88 9.59
N ASP A 774 -45.23 14.78 8.61
CA ASP A 774 -44.82 14.50 7.22
C ASP A 774 -43.30 14.65 6.98
N ASP A 775 -42.49 14.86 8.02
CA ASP A 775 -41.03 14.96 7.89
C ASP A 775 -40.42 13.56 7.72
N GLU A 776 -40.36 13.11 6.47
CA GLU A 776 -39.83 11.81 6.06
C GLU A 776 -38.38 11.62 6.51
N ASP A 777 -37.54 12.64 6.35
CA ASP A 777 -36.12 12.59 6.70
C ASP A 777 -35.93 12.35 8.21
N LEU A 778 -36.64 13.11 9.05
CA LEU A 778 -36.56 12.95 10.50
C LEU A 778 -37.11 11.59 10.96
N THR A 779 -38.19 11.12 10.34
CA THR A 779 -38.76 9.80 10.63
C THR A 779 -37.76 8.69 10.31
N CYS A 780 -37.11 8.78 9.15
CA CYS A 780 -36.09 7.84 8.74
C CYS A 780 -34.85 7.87 9.65
N GLU A 781 -34.39 9.06 10.06
CA GLU A 781 -33.29 9.23 11.02
C GLU A 781 -33.61 8.52 12.35
N MET A 782 -34.82 8.69 12.87
CA MET A 782 -35.21 8.09 14.15
C MET A 782 -35.38 6.58 14.10
N LEU A 783 -35.96 6.05 13.02
CA LEU A 783 -36.01 4.59 12.81
C LEU A 783 -34.60 4.00 12.77
N TYR A 784 -33.69 4.62 12.02
CA TYR A 784 -32.31 4.15 11.94
C TYR A 784 -31.58 4.21 13.29
N GLU A 785 -31.63 5.34 13.99
CA GLU A 785 -31.02 5.49 15.33
C GLU A 785 -31.62 4.51 16.35
N LYS A 786 -32.93 4.30 16.34
CA LYS A 786 -33.64 3.33 17.19
C LYS A 786 -33.18 1.90 16.92
N GLY A 787 -32.99 1.52 15.65
CA GLY A 787 -32.43 0.23 15.26
C GLY A 787 -31.01 0.01 15.80
N LEU A 788 -30.16 1.03 15.71
CA LEU A 788 -28.79 0.99 16.27
C LEU A 788 -28.79 0.83 17.80
N ILE A 789 -29.69 1.53 18.50
CA ILE A 789 -29.81 1.42 19.96
C ILE A 789 -30.20 -0.01 20.36
N TYR A 790 -31.17 -0.60 19.66
CA TYR A 790 -31.54 -2.00 19.90
C TYR A 790 -30.39 -2.97 19.63
N LYS A 791 -29.65 -2.77 18.54
CA LYS A 791 -28.55 -3.66 18.15
C LYS A 791 -27.36 -3.60 19.10
N TYR A 792 -26.87 -2.40 19.40
CA TYR A 792 -25.58 -2.23 20.07
C TYR A 792 -25.69 -2.08 21.59
N TYR A 793 -26.74 -1.42 22.07
CA TYR A 793 -26.84 -1.05 23.49
C TYR A 793 -27.77 -2.00 24.24
N ILE A 794 -28.98 -2.22 23.73
CA ILE A 794 -29.94 -3.17 24.32
C ILE A 794 -29.56 -4.62 23.95
N LYS A 795 -28.82 -4.81 22.85
CA LYS A 795 -28.40 -6.12 22.31
C LYS A 795 -29.58 -7.03 21.98
N ASN A 796 -30.68 -6.44 21.50
CA ASN A 796 -31.85 -7.16 21.02
C ASN A 796 -31.87 -7.13 19.47
N GLN A 797 -31.22 -8.12 18.88
CA GLN A 797 -31.06 -8.26 17.43
C GLN A 797 -32.40 -8.33 16.69
N SER A 798 -33.35 -9.12 17.19
CA SER A 798 -34.66 -9.29 16.56
C SER A 798 -35.43 -7.96 16.47
N LYS A 799 -35.38 -7.16 17.55
CA LYS A 799 -36.03 -5.85 17.55
C LYS A 799 -35.30 -4.84 16.66
N ALA A 800 -33.98 -4.90 16.57
CA ALA A 800 -33.21 -4.07 15.65
C ALA A 800 -33.57 -4.38 14.18
N GLU A 801 -33.65 -5.64 13.81
CA GLU A 801 -34.04 -6.09 12.47
C GLU A 801 -35.47 -5.68 12.12
N GLU A 802 -36.41 -5.76 13.06
CA GLU A 802 -37.79 -5.28 12.87
C GLU A 802 -37.81 -3.79 12.49
N ILE A 803 -37.08 -2.96 13.25
CA ILE A 803 -37.03 -1.51 13.04
C ILE A 803 -36.29 -1.14 11.75
N PHE A 804 -35.17 -1.82 11.45
CA PHE A 804 -34.48 -1.64 10.18
C PHE A 804 -35.34 -2.08 8.99
N GLY A 805 -36.10 -3.16 9.14
CA GLY A 805 -37.06 -3.65 8.16
C GLY A 805 -38.17 -2.63 7.87
N GLU A 806 -38.71 -1.98 8.90
CA GLU A 806 -39.70 -0.90 8.77
C GLU A 806 -39.15 0.26 7.93
N LEU A 807 -37.90 0.68 8.20
CA LEU A 807 -37.24 1.73 7.42
C LEU A 807 -37.08 1.32 5.94
N ILE A 808 -36.64 0.08 5.70
CA ILE A 808 -36.43 -0.45 4.35
C ILE A 808 -37.74 -0.55 3.56
N SER A 809 -38.82 -1.01 4.20
CA SER A 809 -40.10 -1.24 3.52
C SER A 809 -40.85 0.04 3.24
N ASN A 810 -40.86 0.97 4.20
CA ASN A 810 -41.72 2.15 4.14
C ASN A 810 -41.04 3.33 3.43
N TYR A 811 -39.71 3.38 3.46
CA TYR A 811 -38.92 4.46 2.86
C TYR A 811 -37.83 3.94 1.91
N PRO A 812 -38.19 3.10 0.90
CA PRO A 812 -37.24 2.42 0.04
C PRO A 812 -36.46 3.38 -0.88
N LYS A 813 -36.81 4.67 -0.92
CA LYS A 813 -36.06 5.69 -1.67
C LYS A 813 -35.15 6.54 -0.79
N HIS A 814 -35.28 6.41 0.52
CA HIS A 814 -34.50 7.18 1.48
C HIS A 814 -33.15 6.50 1.74
N LEU A 815 -32.07 7.28 1.80
CA LEU A 815 -30.70 6.74 1.89
C LEU A 815 -30.50 5.80 3.10
N LEU A 816 -31.11 6.13 4.23
CA LEU A 816 -30.97 5.34 5.46
C LEU A 816 -31.56 3.93 5.36
N ALA A 817 -32.48 3.68 4.42
CA ALA A 817 -32.97 2.31 4.14
C ALA A 817 -31.84 1.41 3.64
N LYS A 818 -30.91 1.93 2.85
CA LYS A 818 -29.73 1.18 2.40
C LYS A 818 -28.77 0.88 3.55
N TYR A 819 -28.57 1.82 4.48
CA TYR A 819 -27.74 1.56 5.66
C TYR A 819 -28.40 0.57 6.62
N ALA A 820 -29.71 0.68 6.82
CA ALA A 820 -30.48 -0.29 7.58
C ALA A 820 -30.37 -1.70 6.98
N SER A 821 -30.39 -1.82 5.65
CA SER A 821 -30.17 -3.09 4.95
C SER A 821 -28.79 -3.68 5.27
N ASN A 822 -27.72 -2.88 5.22
CA ASN A 822 -26.38 -3.33 5.57
C ASN A 822 -26.24 -3.71 7.06
N GLU A 823 -26.88 -2.95 7.96
CA GLU A 823 -26.83 -3.19 9.40
C GLU A 823 -27.66 -4.40 9.84
N SER A 824 -28.71 -4.77 9.10
CA SER A 824 -29.63 -5.87 9.43
C SER A 824 -29.42 -7.13 8.60
N GLY A 825 -28.78 -7.04 7.42
CA GLY A 825 -28.72 -8.12 6.44
C GLY A 825 -30.02 -8.32 5.64
N ILE A 826 -31.02 -7.46 5.79
CA ILE A 826 -32.29 -7.51 5.05
C ILE A 826 -32.09 -6.97 3.62
N GLU A 827 -32.60 -7.68 2.62
CA GLU A 827 -32.42 -7.34 1.20
C GLU A 827 -33.21 -6.08 0.78
N PHE A 828 -32.53 -5.10 0.17
CA PHE A 828 -33.10 -3.84 -0.32
C PHE A 828 -33.47 -3.94 -1.83
N LYS A 829 -34.69 -3.58 -2.21
CA LYS A 829 -35.18 -3.58 -3.61
C LYS A 829 -35.49 -2.17 -4.10
N GLU A 830 -34.62 -1.63 -4.96
CA GLU A 830 -34.74 -0.25 -5.49
C GLU A 830 -35.85 -0.14 -6.55
N GLN A 831 -36.73 0.88 -6.46
CA GLN A 831 -37.77 1.17 -7.47
C GLN A 831 -37.58 2.53 -8.17
N GLY A 832 -37.18 2.48 -9.45
CA GLY A 832 -37.61 3.38 -10.54
C GLY A 832 -37.06 4.82 -10.60
N SER A 833 -36.28 5.10 -11.65
CA SER A 833 -35.63 6.37 -12.04
C SER A 833 -36.56 7.59 -12.18
N ILE A 834 -36.08 8.80 -11.81
CA ILE A 834 -36.75 10.09 -12.11
C ILE A 834 -36.11 10.76 -13.34
N LYS A 835 -36.98 11.27 -14.23
CA LYS A 835 -36.71 11.92 -15.52
C LYS A 835 -35.97 13.27 -15.41
N THR A 836 -35.11 13.51 -16.39
CA THR A 836 -34.26 14.67 -16.73
C THR A 836 -35.00 16.02 -16.84
N MET A 837 -34.34 17.13 -16.44
CA MET A 837 -34.65 18.50 -16.91
C MET A 837 -33.41 19.15 -17.58
N LYS A 838 -33.64 19.92 -18.65
CA LYS A 838 -32.66 20.44 -19.63
C LYS A 838 -31.79 21.59 -19.11
N SER A 839 -30.57 21.68 -19.63
CA SER A 839 -29.57 22.74 -19.40
C SER A 839 -29.68 23.88 -20.42
N GLU A 840 -29.80 25.12 -19.96
CA GLU A 840 -29.46 26.32 -20.73
C GLU A 840 -28.87 27.39 -19.79
N GLU A 841 -27.73 27.95 -20.24
CA GLU A 841 -27.01 29.18 -19.86
C GLU A 841 -26.20 29.31 -18.54
N LEU A 842 -24.89 29.64 -18.72
CA LEU A 842 -24.17 30.80 -18.12
C LEU A 842 -22.73 30.87 -18.71
N VAL A 843 -22.49 31.72 -19.72
CA VAL A 843 -21.14 31.98 -20.29
C VAL A 843 -20.64 33.33 -19.77
N GLY A 844 -19.53 33.38 -19.01
CA GLY A 844 -18.98 34.62 -18.43
C GLY A 844 -18.02 35.40 -19.33
N TYR A 845 -17.51 36.55 -18.86
CA TYR A 845 -16.44 37.31 -19.53
C TYR A 845 -15.08 36.61 -19.39
N CYS A 846 -14.33 36.44 -20.49
CA CYS A 846 -12.97 35.89 -20.51
C CYS A 846 -12.10 36.74 -21.43
N LEU A 847 -10.79 36.84 -21.16
CA LEU A 847 -9.80 37.44 -22.03
C LEU A 847 -8.48 36.70 -21.79
N ASP A 848 -7.87 36.10 -22.80
CA ASP A 848 -6.57 35.43 -22.68
C ASP A 848 -5.81 35.40 -24.01
N ASN A 849 -4.50 35.18 -23.99
CA ASN A 849 -3.72 35.01 -25.20
C ASN A 849 -2.85 33.74 -25.14
N TYR A 850 -2.88 32.93 -26.19
CA TYR A 850 -2.03 31.74 -26.32
C TYR A 850 -1.48 31.59 -27.75
N PRO A 851 -0.20 31.23 -27.92
CA PRO A 851 0.83 31.06 -26.87
C PRO A 851 1.19 32.36 -26.12
N ASN A 852 1.74 32.27 -24.90
CA ASN A 852 2.34 33.38 -24.15
C ASN A 852 3.41 32.82 -23.17
N PRO A 853 4.72 33.04 -23.37
CA PRO A 853 5.34 33.88 -24.40
C PRO A 853 5.06 33.40 -25.83
N PHE A 854 5.15 34.30 -26.80
CA PHE A 854 4.78 34.03 -28.20
C PHE A 854 5.87 34.47 -29.19
N ASN A 855 5.91 33.83 -30.37
CA ASN A 855 6.89 34.11 -31.42
C ASN A 855 6.35 33.85 -32.85
N PRO A 856 6.22 34.87 -33.71
CA PRO A 856 5.86 36.25 -33.37
C PRO A 856 4.33 36.41 -33.25
N THR A 857 3.55 35.33 -33.32
CA THR A 857 2.09 35.34 -33.32
C THR A 857 1.48 34.72 -32.06
N THR A 858 0.41 35.32 -31.56
CA THR A 858 -0.44 34.78 -30.47
C THR A 858 -1.90 34.97 -30.83
N THR A 859 -2.78 34.07 -30.41
CA THR A 859 -4.23 34.28 -30.53
C THR A 859 -4.79 34.84 -29.23
N ILE A 860 -5.42 36.01 -29.28
CA ILE A 860 -6.14 36.59 -28.15
C ILE A 860 -7.60 36.13 -28.23
N ARG A 861 -8.04 35.35 -27.24
CA ARG A 861 -9.40 34.84 -27.10
C ARG A 861 -10.14 35.64 -26.04
N TYR A 862 -11.41 35.93 -26.29
CA TYR A 862 -12.26 36.58 -25.29
C TYR A 862 -13.70 36.10 -25.41
N SER A 863 -14.44 36.09 -24.31
CA SER A 863 -15.86 35.74 -24.30
C SER A 863 -16.70 36.87 -23.73
N LEU A 864 -17.92 37.00 -24.26
CA LEU A 864 -18.90 38.01 -23.87
C LEU A 864 -20.17 37.29 -23.37
N PRO A 865 -20.64 37.50 -22.13
CA PRO A 865 -21.93 37.00 -21.65
C PRO A 865 -23.11 37.63 -22.40
N LYS A 866 -22.91 38.83 -22.97
CA LYS A 866 -23.89 39.57 -23.76
C LYS A 866 -23.20 40.39 -24.83
N ALA A 867 -23.90 40.64 -25.93
CA ALA A 867 -23.39 41.42 -27.05
C ALA A 867 -22.95 42.84 -26.63
N GLY A 868 -21.96 43.41 -27.31
CA GLY A 868 -21.45 44.75 -27.00
C GLY A 868 -20.35 45.23 -27.94
N TYR A 869 -20.02 46.52 -27.87
CA TYR A 869 -18.94 47.11 -28.66
C TYR A 869 -17.59 46.83 -28.01
N VAL A 870 -16.72 46.08 -28.71
CA VAL A 870 -15.42 45.63 -28.20
C VAL A 870 -14.31 46.49 -28.77
N SER A 871 -13.48 47.04 -27.88
CA SER A 871 -12.18 47.65 -28.22
C SER A 871 -11.05 46.82 -27.59
N LEU A 872 -10.26 46.13 -28.42
CA LEU A 872 -9.12 45.29 -28.03
C LEU A 872 -7.85 45.84 -28.68
N LYS A 873 -6.99 46.47 -27.87
CA LYS A 873 -5.77 47.17 -28.31
C LYS A 873 -4.53 46.62 -27.61
N VAL A 874 -3.36 46.82 -28.20
CA VAL A 874 -2.03 46.42 -27.68
C VAL A 874 -1.16 47.66 -27.51
N TYR A 875 -0.41 47.71 -26.42
CA TYR A 875 0.50 48.79 -26.03
C TYR A 875 1.88 48.23 -25.67
N ASP A 876 2.91 49.04 -25.85
CA ASP A 876 4.22 48.77 -25.27
C ASP A 876 4.31 49.21 -23.79
N LEU A 877 5.45 48.95 -23.14
CA LEU A 877 5.66 49.30 -21.72
C LEU A 877 5.67 50.81 -21.44
N LEU A 878 5.85 51.66 -22.46
CA LEU A 878 5.75 53.11 -22.32
C LEU A 878 4.31 53.61 -22.49
N GLY A 879 3.35 52.69 -22.69
CA GLY A 879 1.94 53.00 -22.89
C GLY A 879 1.60 53.47 -24.30
N ARG A 880 2.51 53.32 -25.28
CA ARG A 880 2.23 53.67 -26.68
C ARG A 880 1.43 52.54 -27.32
N GLU A 881 0.33 52.87 -27.99
CA GLU A 881 -0.47 51.89 -28.74
C GLU A 881 0.34 51.38 -29.93
N VAL A 882 0.49 50.06 -30.05
CA VAL A 882 1.26 49.39 -31.11
C VAL A 882 0.38 48.54 -32.03
N ALA A 883 -0.86 48.22 -31.65
CA ALA A 883 -1.87 47.60 -32.52
C ALA A 883 -3.31 47.81 -32.01
N ASP A 884 -4.28 47.95 -32.92
CA ASP A 884 -5.73 47.90 -32.64
C ASP A 884 -6.31 46.63 -33.29
N LEU A 885 -6.65 45.63 -32.47
CA LEU A 885 -6.95 44.27 -32.94
C LEU A 885 -8.44 44.04 -33.16
N VAL A 886 -9.30 44.66 -32.34
CA VAL A 886 -10.75 44.64 -32.51
C VAL A 886 -11.30 46.00 -32.11
N ASN A 887 -12.09 46.61 -32.97
CA ASN A 887 -12.77 47.88 -32.68
C ASN A 887 -14.15 47.87 -33.34
N SER A 888 -15.03 46.97 -32.88
CA SER A 888 -16.34 46.73 -33.49
C SER A 888 -17.33 46.04 -32.55
N PHE A 889 -18.61 46.03 -32.93
CA PHE A 889 -19.67 45.32 -32.19
C PHE A 889 -19.56 43.80 -32.37
N LYS A 890 -19.75 43.04 -31.28
CA LYS A 890 -19.68 41.58 -31.24
C LYS A 890 -20.83 41.00 -30.43
N ASP A 891 -21.38 39.88 -30.88
CA ASP A 891 -22.46 39.15 -30.19
C ASP A 891 -21.97 38.45 -28.91
N GLY A 892 -22.90 38.03 -28.04
CA GLY A 892 -22.59 37.19 -26.88
C GLY A 892 -22.03 35.83 -27.32
N GLY A 893 -21.05 35.29 -26.60
CA GLY A 893 -20.34 34.05 -26.94
C GLY A 893 -18.83 34.20 -26.94
N GLN A 894 -18.13 33.20 -27.50
CA GLN A 894 -16.67 33.19 -27.57
C GLN A 894 -16.16 33.77 -28.90
N HIS A 895 -15.08 34.53 -28.81
CA HIS A 895 -14.42 35.20 -29.92
C HIS A 895 -12.90 34.99 -29.83
N SER A 896 -12.22 35.10 -30.97
CA SER A 896 -10.76 35.08 -31.01
C SER A 896 -10.21 35.95 -32.12
N VAL A 897 -9.05 36.56 -31.91
CA VAL A 897 -8.31 37.36 -32.89
C VAL A 897 -6.84 36.98 -32.85
N LEU A 898 -6.22 36.83 -34.03
CA LEU A 898 -4.78 36.59 -34.15
C LEU A 898 -4.03 37.92 -34.06
N PHE A 899 -3.00 37.99 -33.20
CA PHE A 899 -2.07 39.10 -33.13
C PHE A 899 -0.71 38.66 -33.69
N ASP A 900 -0.25 39.34 -34.75
CA ASP A 900 1.08 39.18 -35.33
C ASP A 900 1.98 40.36 -34.93
N ALA A 901 2.95 40.08 -34.06
CA ALA A 901 3.92 41.05 -33.59
C ALA A 901 5.23 41.02 -34.40
N GLY A 902 5.24 40.47 -35.62
CA GLY A 902 6.41 40.27 -36.49
C GLY A 902 7.29 41.50 -36.73
N LYS A 903 6.75 42.72 -36.56
CA LYS A 903 7.48 43.99 -36.71
C LYS A 903 7.85 44.68 -35.38
N LEU A 904 7.45 44.12 -34.24
CA LEU A 904 7.73 44.64 -32.90
C LEU A 904 9.00 44.02 -32.29
N ALA A 905 9.68 44.73 -31.39
CA ALA A 905 10.87 44.20 -30.71
C ALA A 905 10.49 43.11 -29.70
N SER A 906 11.40 42.16 -29.40
CA SER A 906 11.20 41.21 -28.30
C SER A 906 11.06 41.97 -26.98
N GLY A 907 10.08 41.61 -26.16
CA GLY A 907 9.76 42.33 -24.92
C GLY A 907 8.33 42.17 -24.45
N PHE A 908 8.00 42.80 -23.33
CA PHE A 908 6.65 42.78 -22.78
C PHE A 908 5.74 43.79 -23.48
N TYR A 909 4.53 43.34 -23.78
CA TYR A 909 3.44 44.14 -24.31
C TYR A 909 2.21 43.98 -23.42
N ILE A 910 1.32 44.95 -23.42
CA ILE A 910 0.07 44.94 -22.67
C ILE A 910 -1.08 45.02 -23.66
N TYR A 911 -2.04 44.11 -23.61
CA TYR A 911 -3.25 44.21 -24.40
C TYR A 911 -4.46 44.43 -23.49
N THR A 912 -5.37 45.28 -23.93
CA THR A 912 -6.54 45.71 -23.15
C THR A 912 -7.81 45.48 -23.94
N ILE A 913 -8.83 44.94 -23.30
CA ILE A 913 -10.20 44.87 -23.84
C ILE A 913 -11.12 45.81 -23.06
N LYS A 914 -11.97 46.54 -23.78
CA LYS A 914 -13.09 47.31 -23.22
C LYS A 914 -14.36 46.94 -23.95
N VAL A 915 -15.40 46.56 -23.20
CA VAL A 915 -16.72 46.24 -23.74
C VAL A 915 -17.78 46.42 -22.66
N ASN A 916 -18.81 47.20 -22.95
CA ASN A 916 -19.80 47.65 -21.95
C ASN A 916 -19.07 48.28 -20.73
N ASP A 917 -19.39 47.82 -19.52
CA ASP A 917 -18.73 48.25 -18.26
C ASP A 917 -17.50 47.39 -17.91
N PHE A 918 -17.16 46.37 -18.71
CA PHE A 918 -16.02 45.49 -18.49
C PHE A 918 -14.76 46.07 -19.14
N PHE A 919 -13.70 46.23 -18.34
CA PHE A 919 -12.37 46.59 -18.78
C PHE A 919 -11.36 45.61 -18.18
N ALA A 920 -10.49 45.04 -19.01
CA ALA A 920 -9.42 44.16 -18.55
C ALA A 920 -8.14 44.41 -19.35
N SER A 921 -7.00 44.38 -18.68
CA SER A 921 -5.67 44.43 -19.30
C SER A 921 -4.86 43.20 -18.91
N LYS A 922 -4.15 42.61 -19.86
CA LYS A 922 -3.24 41.49 -19.64
C LYS A 922 -1.89 41.75 -20.31
N LYS A 923 -0.83 41.18 -19.73
CA LYS A 923 0.53 41.28 -20.25
C LYS A 923 0.85 40.06 -21.10
N MET A 924 1.59 40.25 -22.18
CA MET A 924 2.12 39.18 -23.02
C MET A 924 3.59 39.44 -23.34
N LEU A 925 4.35 38.36 -23.47
CA LEU A 925 5.80 38.42 -23.72
C LEU A 925 6.10 37.93 -25.14
N LEU A 926 6.60 38.82 -26.00
CA LEU A 926 7.11 38.47 -27.32
C LEU A 926 8.57 38.02 -27.19
N THR A 927 8.88 36.80 -27.64
CA THR A 927 10.24 36.23 -27.65
C THR A 927 10.63 35.84 -29.06
N LYS A 928 11.18 36.78 -29.84
CA LYS A 928 11.83 36.49 -31.13
C LYS A 928 13.31 36.26 -30.96
#